data_AF-A0A9W4I6H2-F1
#
_entry.id   AF-A0A9W4I6H2-F1
#
_cell.length_a   1.000
_cell.length_b   1.000
_cell.length_c   1.000
_cell.angle_alpha   90.00
_cell.angle_beta   90.00
_cell.angle_gamma   90.00
#
_symmetry.space_group_name_H-M   'P 1'
#
loop_
_entity.id
_entity.type
_entity.pdbx_description
1 polymer ?
#
loop_
_entity_poly.entity_id
_entity_poly.type
_entity_poly.pdbx_seq_one_letter_code
_entity_poly.pdbx_strand_id
1 'polypeptide(L)'
;MTSQISTHTMPAPEDSTVSPGQIPSEQPPKLKGRQKLLQSLQRMSSSPTLTRRGRSSSTAGYRRDHKASLSCVSLSSPSYSPCLGNGSSSQLYGGLNPRPVTPGFSRSPGGPQDANPRIRVVDTDAPSVSLPRTVPLPFDVRPASGGSPRAATPVEVQVEDPVPLPEVQPARTLDFWGDMPQELKMEIFQHLTPQEIIRCSAVSKSWNEMCYDGQLWSKVDATEYYSKIPSDVLVKLITSGGPFVKELNLRGCVQMREKWSSDGERIFNLCRNVVNFSLEGCRIDRGSIHHFLLHNPRLEYINVSGLSTVTNSAMKVIARSCPQLQTLNVSWCSNVDTTGLLRVVQSCERLKDLRASEIRGFSDEKFTLALFERNNLDRLIMSRTDLTDQSLKALIHGKDPNMDLLTDRPIVPPRRFRHLDLHQCSEISDSGLKSLAHNVPDLQGLQVSQCSELTDESVMDVIRTTPNLSHLELEDLENLTNSTLVELAKSPCSQNLEHLNISYCESLSDTGMLQVMKSCPKLRSVEMDNTRVSDLTLMEASYRIRRRGYSDDFPQIGLRLMIFDCANVTWAGVREVLSSNAYIPRASRKPVSTVVTVTQTSDTGSSPETSTFVKPASTPSPSPTFPNEIIQLKCFYGWQMTVDEHTKRVLRGDLAAASRLDRKWADYMMATEEAGAAGAGARRRRRRAREAERLYNADEDEADAYGGAITALGGRRRRAQSGGGCTVM
;
A
#
# COMPACT_ATOMS: atom_id res chain seq x y z
N MET A 1 -56.89 24.60 -51.64
CA MET A 1 -57.30 24.86 -53.03
C MET A 1 -56.42 24.04 -53.98
N THR A 2 -56.87 23.88 -55.22
CA THR A 2 -56.10 23.45 -56.43
C THR A 2 -54.80 24.25 -56.61
N SER A 3 -53.79 23.87 -57.41
CA SER A 3 -53.59 22.83 -58.46
C SER A 3 -52.09 22.39 -58.44
N GLN A 4 -51.61 21.22 -58.93
CA GLN A 4 -51.53 20.71 -60.32
C GLN A 4 -50.97 21.72 -61.36
N ILE A 5 -50.21 21.38 -62.43
CA ILE A 5 -49.37 20.22 -62.89
C ILE A 5 -48.58 20.74 -64.13
N SER A 6 -47.40 20.18 -64.46
CA SER A 6 -46.73 20.06 -65.81
C SER A 6 -45.19 20.14 -65.66
N THR A 7 -44.31 19.58 -66.52
CA THR A 7 -44.41 19.10 -67.93
C THR A 7 -43.57 17.82 -68.23
N HIS A 8 -44.01 17.07 -69.25
CA HIS A 8 -43.26 16.22 -70.22
C HIS A 8 -42.42 14.97 -69.81
N THR A 9 -42.13 14.14 -70.83
CA THR A 9 -41.83 12.69 -70.72
C THR A 9 -41.08 12.14 -71.97
N MET A 10 -40.41 10.98 -71.84
CA MET A 10 -39.92 10.05 -72.89
C MET A 10 -38.70 10.47 -73.75
N PRO A 11 -37.94 9.52 -74.38
CA PRO A 11 -37.71 8.09 -74.07
C PRO A 11 -36.19 7.70 -74.05
N ALA A 12 -35.89 6.39 -74.01
CA ALA A 12 -34.52 5.81 -73.99
C ALA A 12 -33.92 5.53 -75.40
N PRO A 13 -32.65 5.09 -75.46
CA PRO A 13 -32.28 4.00 -76.35
C PRO A 13 -31.35 2.93 -75.72
N GLU A 14 -31.26 1.78 -76.38
CA GLU A 14 -30.24 0.73 -76.18
C GLU A 14 -29.05 0.95 -77.15
N ASP A 15 -27.85 0.44 -76.83
CA ASP A 15 -27.23 -0.74 -77.47
C ASP A 15 -25.86 -1.04 -76.82
N SER A 16 -25.05 -1.92 -77.42
CA SER A 16 -24.04 -2.79 -76.80
C SER A 16 -22.61 -2.56 -77.32
N THR A 17 -21.59 -3.17 -76.69
CA THR A 17 -20.46 -3.85 -77.40
C THR A 17 -19.44 -4.57 -76.48
N VAL A 18 -18.85 -5.66 -77.01
CA VAL A 18 -17.67 -6.46 -76.58
C VAL A 18 -17.77 -7.37 -75.33
N SER A 19 -17.24 -8.59 -75.48
CA SER A 19 -17.38 -9.74 -74.57
C SER A 19 -16.11 -10.07 -73.75
N PRO A 20 -16.22 -10.78 -72.60
CA PRO A 20 -15.08 -11.36 -71.88
C PRO A 20 -14.73 -12.80 -72.36
N GLY A 21 -13.44 -13.15 -72.33
CA GLY A 21 -12.94 -14.49 -72.63
C GLY A 21 -12.82 -15.41 -71.40
N GLN A 22 -12.85 -16.73 -71.61
CA GLN A 22 -12.85 -17.76 -70.56
C GLN A 22 -11.44 -18.08 -70.03
N ILE A 23 -11.35 -18.50 -68.76
CA ILE A 23 -10.19 -19.19 -68.18
C ILE A 23 -10.66 -20.53 -67.58
N PRO A 24 -10.08 -21.70 -67.96
CA PRO A 24 -10.52 -23.00 -67.46
C PRO A 24 -10.13 -23.27 -65.99
N SER A 25 -10.92 -24.10 -65.32
CA SER A 25 -10.65 -24.61 -63.98
C SER A 25 -10.32 -26.11 -64.01
N GLU A 26 -9.14 -26.49 -63.51
CA GLU A 26 -8.82 -27.89 -63.20
C GLU A 26 -8.12 -28.02 -61.84
N GLN A 27 -8.56 -29.00 -61.06
CA GLN A 27 -7.90 -29.42 -59.81
C GLN A 27 -7.23 -30.79 -60.03
N PRO A 28 -5.98 -31.01 -59.57
CA PRO A 28 -5.32 -32.30 -59.71
C PRO A 28 -5.98 -33.39 -58.84
N PRO A 29 -6.16 -34.63 -59.34
CA PRO A 29 -6.89 -35.67 -58.64
C PRO A 29 -6.14 -36.29 -57.45
N LYS A 30 -6.90 -36.76 -56.45
CA LYS A 30 -6.38 -37.33 -55.19
C LYS A 30 -5.90 -38.76 -55.36
N LEU A 31 -4.59 -38.96 -55.53
CA LEU A 31 -3.96 -40.29 -55.54
C LEU A 31 -4.13 -41.03 -54.20
N LYS A 32 -4.49 -42.32 -54.28
CA LYS A 32 -4.58 -43.26 -53.15
C LYS A 32 -3.53 -44.37 -53.29
N GLY A 33 -3.10 -44.95 -52.17
CA GLY A 33 -2.29 -46.18 -52.15
C GLY A 33 -0.78 -46.00 -52.22
N ARG A 34 -0.10 -47.07 -52.70
CA ARG A 34 1.31 -47.41 -52.42
C ARG A 34 2.34 -46.31 -52.76
N GLN A 35 2.07 -45.45 -53.74
CA GLN A 35 2.95 -44.34 -54.12
C GLN A 35 3.20 -43.34 -52.97
N LYS A 36 2.22 -43.15 -52.06
CA LYS A 36 2.35 -42.22 -50.93
C LYS A 36 3.40 -42.67 -49.89
N LEU A 37 3.76 -43.96 -49.88
CA LEU A 37 4.72 -44.56 -48.96
C LEU A 37 6.18 -44.47 -49.49
N LEU A 38 6.35 -44.51 -50.81
CA LEU A 38 7.66 -44.31 -51.44
C LEU A 38 8.15 -42.87 -51.29
N GLN A 39 7.25 -41.88 -51.37
CA GLN A 39 7.62 -40.47 -51.23
C GLN A 39 7.97 -40.07 -49.78
N SER A 40 7.48 -40.80 -48.76
CA SER A 40 7.91 -40.61 -47.36
C SER A 40 9.30 -41.17 -47.04
N LEU A 41 9.85 -42.07 -47.86
CA LEU A 41 11.16 -42.69 -47.60
C LEU A 41 12.34 -41.83 -48.09
N GLN A 42 12.13 -40.85 -48.97
CA GLN A 42 13.20 -40.06 -49.59
C GLN A 42 13.61 -38.77 -48.85
N ARG A 43 13.18 -38.55 -47.59
CA ARG A 43 13.66 -37.43 -46.75
C ARG A 43 13.99 -37.80 -45.30
N MET A 44 14.55 -38.99 -45.07
CA MET A 44 15.19 -39.36 -43.78
C MET A 44 16.60 -39.95 -43.94
N SER A 45 17.55 -39.10 -44.34
CA SER A 45 18.98 -39.18 -44.00
C SER A 45 19.61 -37.82 -44.34
N SER A 46 20.64 -37.32 -43.65
CA SER A 46 21.54 -37.95 -42.68
C SER A 46 21.67 -37.17 -41.36
N SER A 47 22.09 -37.86 -40.30
CA SER A 47 22.74 -37.24 -39.14
C SER A 47 24.27 -37.28 -39.33
N PRO A 48 25.00 -36.36 -38.71
CA PRO A 48 26.18 -36.79 -37.97
C PRO A 48 26.22 -36.21 -36.56
N THR A 49 26.29 -37.07 -35.55
CA THR A 49 26.73 -36.71 -34.21
C THR A 49 28.26 -36.78 -34.14
N LEU A 50 28.95 -35.70 -33.70
CA LEU A 50 30.22 -35.77 -32.95
C LEU A 50 30.73 -34.38 -32.50
N THR A 51 31.48 -34.38 -31.38
CA THR A 51 32.49 -33.38 -30.94
C THR A 51 32.14 -31.89 -30.86
N ARG A 52 31.54 -31.53 -29.71
CA ARG A 52 31.95 -30.43 -28.80
C ARG A 52 33.33 -29.76 -29.09
N ARG A 53 33.34 -28.57 -29.71
CA ARG A 53 34.18 -27.42 -29.30
C ARG A 53 33.58 -26.09 -29.81
N GLY A 54 33.74 -25.02 -29.05
CA GLY A 54 32.92 -23.81 -29.20
C GLY A 54 33.38 -22.82 -30.29
N ARG A 55 32.41 -22.05 -30.80
CA ARG A 55 32.62 -20.73 -31.41
C ARG A 55 31.65 -19.74 -30.77
N SER A 56 32.12 -18.51 -30.53
CA SER A 56 31.37 -17.48 -29.80
C SER A 56 30.19 -16.95 -30.61
N SER A 57 28.98 -17.00 -30.05
CA SER A 57 27.82 -16.31 -30.63
C SER A 57 27.83 -14.84 -30.22
N SER A 58 27.96 -13.94 -31.19
CA SER A 58 27.96 -12.50 -30.98
C SER A 58 26.53 -11.94 -30.99
N THR A 59 25.76 -12.18 -29.93
CA THR A 59 24.52 -11.44 -29.68
C THR A 59 24.86 -10.03 -29.21
N ALA A 60 24.92 -9.09 -30.17
CA ALA A 60 25.18 -7.68 -29.92
C ALA A 60 23.98 -7.04 -29.19
N GLY A 61 24.02 -7.04 -27.85
CA GLY A 61 23.11 -6.23 -27.04
C GLY A 61 23.34 -4.73 -27.27
N TYR A 62 22.26 -3.95 -27.17
CA TYR A 62 22.31 -2.49 -27.21
C TYR A 62 23.36 -1.96 -26.22
N ARG A 63 24.32 -1.16 -26.70
CA ARG A 63 25.28 -0.45 -25.82
C ARG A 63 24.53 0.68 -25.11
N ARG A 64 24.36 0.55 -23.80
CA ARG A 64 23.39 1.29 -22.98
C ARG A 64 23.80 2.72 -22.56
N ASP A 65 25.01 3.17 -22.90
CA ASP A 65 25.68 4.30 -22.24
C ASP A 65 25.81 5.61 -23.05
N HIS A 66 25.30 5.69 -24.29
CA HIS A 66 25.43 6.88 -25.13
C HIS A 66 24.08 7.40 -25.65
N LYS A 67 24.01 8.74 -25.83
CA LYS A 67 22.80 9.49 -26.18
C LYS A 67 22.14 8.92 -27.44
N ALA A 68 20.83 8.73 -27.39
CA ALA A 68 20.05 8.21 -28.51
C ALA A 68 20.16 9.12 -29.75
N SER A 69 20.24 8.50 -30.94
CA SER A 69 20.18 9.18 -32.23
C SER A 69 19.80 8.19 -33.32
N LEU A 70 18.72 8.51 -34.04
CA LEU A 70 18.30 7.90 -35.32
C LEU A 70 17.85 6.41 -35.26
N SER A 71 16.91 5.93 -36.08
CA SER A 71 16.02 6.61 -37.04
C SER A 71 14.73 5.79 -37.24
N CYS A 72 13.72 6.42 -37.85
CA CYS A 72 12.44 5.81 -38.20
C CYS A 72 12.54 4.69 -39.26
N VAL A 73 11.65 3.69 -39.15
CA VAL A 73 10.66 3.27 -40.17
C VAL A 73 9.98 1.97 -39.69
N SER A 74 8.66 2.05 -39.45
CA SER A 74 7.68 0.98 -39.68
C SER A 74 6.29 1.48 -39.24
N LEU A 75 5.51 1.99 -40.19
CA LEU A 75 4.10 2.33 -39.97
C LEU A 75 3.23 1.13 -40.32
N SER A 76 2.46 0.63 -39.35
CA SER A 76 1.39 -0.33 -39.57
C SER A 76 0.21 -0.04 -38.63
N SER A 77 -0.61 0.94 -39.01
CA SER A 77 -1.81 1.31 -38.25
C SER A 77 -2.82 0.15 -38.22
N PRO A 78 -3.38 -0.22 -37.06
CA PRO A 78 -4.56 -1.07 -37.03
C PRO A 78 -5.77 -0.30 -37.55
N SER A 79 -6.42 -0.81 -38.59
CA SER A 79 -7.62 -0.21 -39.16
C SER A 79 -8.83 -0.41 -38.23
N TYR A 80 -9.21 0.63 -37.48
CA TYR A 80 -10.51 0.68 -36.83
C TYR A 80 -11.64 0.64 -37.88
N SER A 81 -12.72 -0.07 -37.56
CA SER A 81 -13.97 -0.03 -38.32
C SER A 81 -15.13 0.12 -37.33
N PRO A 82 -16.01 1.12 -37.49
CA PRO A 82 -17.02 1.44 -36.48
C PRO A 82 -18.30 0.61 -36.65
N CYS A 83 -18.92 0.24 -35.53
CA CYS A 83 -20.30 -0.22 -35.49
C CYS A 83 -21.05 0.51 -34.36
N LEU A 84 -22.08 1.27 -34.75
CA LEU A 84 -22.95 2.02 -33.84
C LEU A 84 -24.19 1.22 -33.45
N GLY A 85 -24.78 1.59 -32.32
CA GLY A 85 -25.71 0.76 -31.54
C GLY A 85 -27.00 0.29 -32.21
N ASN A 86 -27.54 -0.79 -31.63
CA ASN A 86 -28.80 -0.69 -30.88
C ASN A 86 -28.91 -1.86 -29.88
N GLY A 87 -29.76 -1.71 -28.86
CA GLY A 87 -29.92 -2.68 -27.77
C GLY A 87 -31.36 -3.17 -27.58
N SER A 88 -31.52 -4.22 -26.74
CA SER A 88 -32.79 -4.83 -26.28
C SER A 88 -33.67 -5.46 -27.38
N SER A 89 -34.21 -6.70 -27.26
CA SER A 89 -34.14 -7.79 -26.27
C SER A 89 -34.73 -9.08 -26.94
N SER A 90 -35.08 -10.24 -26.36
CA SER A 90 -35.21 -10.77 -24.98
C SER A 90 -35.24 -12.34 -25.00
N GLN A 91 -35.49 -12.98 -23.84
CA GLN A 91 -36.35 -14.17 -23.56
C GLN A 91 -36.62 -15.26 -24.64
N LEU A 92 -36.71 -16.58 -24.34
CA LEU A 92 -36.52 -17.44 -23.14
C LEU A 92 -35.60 -18.64 -23.56
N TYR A 93 -35.36 -19.78 -22.88
CA TYR A 93 -35.85 -20.56 -21.70
C TYR A 93 -34.62 -21.29 -21.09
N GLY A 94 -34.63 -22.09 -20.01
CA GLY A 94 -35.63 -22.58 -19.04
C GLY A 94 -35.07 -23.84 -18.35
N GLY A 95 -35.47 -24.31 -17.16
CA GLY A 95 -36.42 -23.76 -16.18
C GLY A 95 -37.13 -24.86 -15.35
N LEU A 96 -36.52 -25.33 -14.24
CA LEU A 96 -37.09 -26.27 -13.23
C LEU A 96 -36.32 -26.14 -11.90
N ASN A 97 -36.86 -26.33 -10.68
CA ASN A 97 -38.23 -26.13 -10.17
C ASN A 97 -38.19 -26.09 -8.59
N PRO A 98 -38.93 -25.22 -7.86
CA PRO A 98 -38.79 -25.10 -6.39
C PRO A 98 -40.06 -25.39 -5.52
N ARG A 99 -39.84 -26.02 -4.35
CA ARG A 99 -40.76 -26.18 -3.17
C ARG A 99 -42.07 -26.99 -3.39
N PRO A 100 -42.69 -27.46 -2.28
CA PRO A 100 -43.89 -26.80 -1.72
C PRO A 100 -43.93 -26.74 -0.16
N VAL A 101 -45.03 -26.24 0.43
CA VAL A 101 -45.23 -26.03 1.90
C VAL A 101 -46.72 -26.19 2.30
N THR A 102 -47.01 -26.64 3.54
CA THR A 102 -48.35 -26.65 4.25
C THR A 102 -49.45 -27.57 3.68
N PRO A 103 -50.58 -27.88 4.39
CA PRO A 103 -51.17 -27.28 5.62
C PRO A 103 -51.58 -28.28 6.76
N GLY A 104 -52.20 -27.80 7.87
CA GLY A 104 -53.15 -28.65 8.65
C GLY A 104 -53.17 -28.61 10.21
N PHE A 105 -53.68 -27.53 10.82
CA PHE A 105 -54.28 -27.38 12.17
C PHE A 105 -54.35 -28.51 13.27
N SER A 106 -53.97 -28.11 14.49
CA SER A 106 -54.71 -28.21 15.78
C SER A 106 -54.32 -29.21 16.90
N ARG A 107 -54.61 -28.75 18.15
CA ARG A 107 -54.80 -29.47 19.44
C ARG A 107 -53.58 -29.85 20.32
N SER A 108 -53.32 -29.00 21.32
CA SER A 108 -52.76 -29.35 22.65
C SER A 108 -53.83 -30.04 23.54
N PRO A 109 -53.53 -30.59 24.75
CA PRO A 109 -52.29 -30.51 25.55
C PRO A 109 -51.71 -31.86 26.02
N GLY A 110 -50.54 -31.84 26.69
CA GLY A 110 -49.98 -32.99 27.42
C GLY A 110 -48.61 -32.70 28.05
N GLY A 111 -48.34 -33.29 29.23
CA GLY A 111 -47.07 -33.17 29.98
C GLY A 111 -46.00 -34.22 29.61
N PRO A 112 -44.84 -34.23 30.30
CA PRO A 112 -43.61 -34.92 29.85
C PRO A 112 -43.33 -36.27 30.52
N GLN A 113 -42.16 -36.87 30.20
CA GLN A 113 -41.56 -38.11 30.76
C GLN A 113 -42.22 -39.43 30.27
N ASP A 114 -41.56 -40.59 30.20
CA ASP A 114 -40.12 -40.95 30.32
C ASP A 114 -39.84 -42.30 29.61
N ALA A 115 -38.58 -42.62 29.24
CA ALA A 115 -38.18 -43.96 28.78
C ALA A 115 -36.67 -44.29 28.95
N ASN A 116 -36.29 -44.74 30.14
CA ASN A 116 -34.94 -45.27 30.45
C ASN A 116 -34.79 -46.77 30.10
N PRO A 117 -33.55 -47.32 30.05
CA PRO A 117 -33.07 -48.13 31.20
C PRO A 117 -31.64 -47.74 31.67
N ARG A 118 -31.40 -47.46 32.98
CA ARG A 118 -31.04 -48.39 34.11
C ARG A 118 -29.59 -48.96 33.99
N ILE A 119 -28.73 -49.10 35.02
CA ILE A 119 -28.75 -49.41 36.49
C ILE A 119 -27.45 -48.79 37.09
N ARG A 120 -27.18 -48.27 38.31
CA ARG A 120 -27.74 -47.84 39.65
C ARG A 120 -26.75 -46.74 40.19
N VAL A 121 -26.92 -45.89 41.23
CA VAL A 121 -27.73 -45.79 42.48
C VAL A 121 -27.11 -46.46 43.74
N VAL A 122 -27.30 -45.81 44.92
CA VAL A 122 -26.74 -46.04 46.30
C VAL A 122 -25.41 -45.31 46.60
N ASP A 123 -25.30 -44.39 47.57
CA ASP A 123 -26.33 -43.62 48.32
C ASP A 123 -25.79 -42.28 48.85
N THR A 124 -26.66 -41.43 49.43
CA THR A 124 -26.36 -40.08 49.92
C THR A 124 -26.41 -39.95 51.44
N ASP A 125 -25.52 -39.14 52.02
CA ASP A 125 -25.79 -38.40 53.27
C ASP A 125 -24.91 -37.14 53.41
N ALA A 126 -25.29 -36.23 54.30
CA ALA A 126 -24.61 -34.95 54.60
C ALA A 126 -24.38 -34.81 56.13
N PRO A 127 -23.65 -33.81 56.70
CA PRO A 127 -23.13 -32.59 56.07
C PRO A 127 -21.70 -32.11 56.49
N SER A 128 -21.19 -31.11 55.77
CA SER A 128 -20.25 -30.06 56.25
C SER A 128 -18.77 -30.42 56.58
N VAL A 129 -17.99 -29.36 56.87
CA VAL A 129 -16.55 -29.35 57.26
C VAL A 129 -15.55 -29.52 56.08
N SER A 130 -14.27 -29.21 56.34
CA SER A 130 -13.34 -28.56 55.40
C SER A 130 -12.03 -29.34 55.12
N LEU A 131 -11.21 -28.77 54.21
CA LEU A 131 -9.79 -29.01 53.89
C LEU A 131 -9.49 -29.89 52.64
N PRO A 132 -8.41 -29.58 51.89
CA PRO A 132 -8.10 -30.20 50.61
C PRO A 132 -7.25 -31.47 50.73
N ARG A 133 -7.23 -32.29 49.66
CA ARG A 133 -6.22 -33.33 49.44
C ARG A 133 -5.73 -33.33 48.00
N THR A 134 -4.42 -33.12 47.83
CA THR A 134 -3.67 -33.44 46.61
C THR A 134 -3.33 -34.93 46.58
N VAL A 135 -3.16 -35.49 45.38
CA VAL A 135 -2.66 -36.85 45.15
C VAL A 135 -1.58 -36.79 44.05
N PRO A 136 -0.33 -37.22 44.30
CA PRO A 136 0.71 -37.28 43.28
C PRO A 136 0.61 -38.56 42.42
N LEU A 137 1.27 -38.56 41.26
CA LEU A 137 1.45 -39.73 40.39
C LEU A 137 2.95 -40.03 40.18
N PRO A 138 3.32 -41.27 39.79
CA PRO A 138 4.67 -41.80 40.03
C PRO A 138 5.76 -41.39 39.02
N PHE A 139 6.98 -41.84 39.32
CA PHE A 139 8.22 -41.56 38.59
C PHE A 139 8.59 -42.68 37.58
N ASP A 140 9.80 -42.55 37.02
CA ASP A 140 10.47 -43.44 36.03
C ASP A 140 9.92 -43.31 34.59
N VAL A 141 10.73 -43.34 33.52
CA VAL A 141 12.09 -43.89 33.35
C VAL A 141 13.05 -42.87 32.71
N ARG A 142 14.35 -42.91 33.06
CA ARG A 142 15.47 -42.38 32.26
C ARG A 142 16.62 -43.40 32.19
N PRO A 143 17.27 -43.61 31.03
CA PRO A 143 18.52 -44.36 30.94
C PRO A 143 19.75 -43.46 31.14
N ALA A 144 20.74 -43.95 31.88
CA ALA A 144 22.11 -43.42 31.92
C ALA A 144 23.08 -44.60 32.08
N SER A 145 24.27 -44.54 31.47
CA SER A 145 25.08 -45.73 31.20
C SER A 145 26.56 -45.59 31.56
N GLY A 146 27.11 -46.63 32.19
CA GLY A 146 28.56 -46.94 32.20
C GLY A 146 29.38 -46.39 33.38
N GLY A 147 29.92 -47.28 34.22
CA GLY A 147 30.90 -46.91 35.26
C GLY A 147 31.22 -48.01 36.28
N SER A 148 32.17 -48.92 35.98
CA SER A 148 32.70 -49.94 36.89
C SER A 148 33.85 -50.74 36.24
N PRO A 149 34.62 -51.59 36.96
CA PRO A 149 34.74 -51.76 38.42
C PRO A 149 36.20 -51.85 38.94
N ARG A 150 36.38 -51.79 40.28
CA ARG A 150 37.28 -52.62 41.15
C ARG A 150 37.40 -51.94 42.53
N ALA A 151 37.03 -52.54 43.67
CA ALA A 151 37.49 -53.78 44.33
C ALA A 151 38.83 -53.58 45.09
N ALA A 152 38.98 -53.93 46.37
CA ALA A 152 38.07 -54.67 47.27
C ALA A 152 38.20 -54.29 48.78
N THR A 153 37.26 -54.80 49.57
CA THR A 153 37.15 -54.89 51.05
C THR A 153 38.30 -55.70 51.70
N PRO A 154 38.49 -55.75 53.05
CA PRO A 154 37.48 -55.59 54.11
C PRO A 154 37.89 -54.82 55.41
N VAL A 155 36.89 -54.60 56.28
CA VAL A 155 36.85 -54.95 57.73
C VAL A 155 35.39 -54.78 58.21
N GLU A 156 35.05 -55.34 59.37
CA GLU A 156 33.67 -55.55 59.87
C GLU A 156 33.06 -54.32 60.57
N VAL A 157 31.81 -54.45 61.06
CA VAL A 157 30.86 -53.34 61.32
C VAL A 157 30.33 -53.39 62.78
N GLN A 158 29.74 -52.28 63.25
CA GLN A 158 28.93 -52.11 64.48
C GLN A 158 29.75 -51.86 65.78
N VAL A 159 29.39 -50.94 66.70
CA VAL A 159 28.26 -49.97 66.81
C VAL A 159 28.79 -48.63 67.35
N GLU A 160 28.37 -47.48 66.80
CA GLU A 160 28.27 -46.19 67.52
C GLU A 160 27.07 -45.38 66.97
N ASP A 161 26.52 -44.46 67.77
CA ASP A 161 25.29 -43.71 67.47
C ASP A 161 25.48 -42.58 66.43
N PRO A 162 24.48 -42.31 65.57
CA PRO A 162 24.58 -41.27 64.54
C PRO A 162 24.48 -39.85 65.13
N VAL A 163 25.62 -39.18 65.22
CA VAL A 163 25.73 -37.73 65.50
C VAL A 163 24.86 -36.92 64.51
N PRO A 164 24.15 -35.86 64.95
CA PRO A 164 23.34 -35.04 64.05
C PRO A 164 24.16 -34.42 62.91
N LEU A 165 23.79 -34.73 61.67
CA LEU A 165 24.31 -34.05 60.49
C LEU A 165 23.86 -32.57 60.50
N PRO A 166 24.71 -31.61 60.08
CA PRO A 166 24.33 -30.20 60.05
C PRO A 166 23.17 -29.98 59.06
N GLU A 167 22.20 -29.16 59.45
CA GLU A 167 21.04 -28.82 58.62
C GLU A 167 21.51 -28.17 57.31
N VAL A 168 21.32 -28.88 56.19
CA VAL A 168 21.51 -28.32 54.86
C VAL A 168 20.41 -27.28 54.63
N GLN A 169 20.72 -26.01 54.88
CA GLN A 169 19.83 -24.91 54.57
C GLN A 169 19.39 -25.02 53.11
N PRO A 170 18.07 -25.04 52.81
CA PRO A 170 17.61 -25.15 51.43
C PRO A 170 18.18 -23.98 50.64
N ALA A 171 18.82 -24.29 49.51
CA ALA A 171 19.46 -23.28 48.67
C ALA A 171 18.44 -22.19 48.33
N ARG A 172 18.78 -20.93 48.62
CA ARG A 172 17.88 -19.79 48.45
C ARG A 172 17.41 -19.75 46.99
N THR A 173 16.17 -20.15 46.76
CA THR A 173 15.45 -19.86 45.52
C THR A 173 15.19 -18.36 45.50
N LEU A 174 16.16 -17.61 44.94
CA LEU A 174 16.00 -16.20 44.64
C LEU A 174 14.77 -16.06 43.74
N ASP A 175 13.67 -15.57 44.30
CA ASP A 175 12.50 -15.23 43.51
C ASP A 175 12.82 -13.90 42.83
N PHE A 176 13.50 -14.00 41.68
CA PHE A 176 13.91 -12.85 40.88
C PHE A 176 12.73 -11.90 40.56
N TRP A 177 11.49 -12.42 40.55
CA TRP A 177 10.33 -11.55 40.48
C TRP A 177 9.95 -11.00 41.86
N GLY A 178 9.83 -11.84 42.89
CA GLY A 178 9.54 -11.43 44.28
C GLY A 178 10.46 -10.30 44.76
N ASP A 179 11.76 -10.52 44.70
CA ASP A 179 12.84 -9.66 45.22
C ASP A 179 13.04 -8.33 44.45
N MET A 180 12.47 -8.20 43.24
CA MET A 180 12.62 -7.01 42.39
C MET A 180 11.78 -5.82 42.92
N PRO A 181 12.31 -4.58 42.94
CA PRO A 181 11.54 -3.37 43.25
C PRO A 181 10.29 -3.18 42.37
N GLN A 182 9.25 -2.52 42.90
CA GLN A 182 8.00 -2.30 42.15
C GLN A 182 8.21 -1.41 40.93
N GLU A 183 9.12 -0.45 41.03
CA GLU A 183 9.50 0.49 39.98
C GLU A 183 10.02 -0.26 38.74
N LEU A 184 10.94 -1.21 38.92
CA LEU A 184 11.49 -2.03 37.83
C LEU A 184 10.44 -3.00 37.26
N LYS A 185 9.51 -3.49 38.09
CA LYS A 185 8.36 -4.28 37.61
C LYS A 185 7.47 -3.46 36.69
N MET A 186 7.15 -2.22 37.07
CA MET A 186 6.37 -1.30 36.22
C MET A 186 7.14 -0.90 34.95
N GLU A 187 8.45 -0.69 35.05
CA GLU A 187 9.32 -0.43 33.90
C GLU A 187 9.30 -1.58 32.88
N ILE A 188 9.35 -2.85 33.33
CA ILE A 188 9.19 -4.02 32.46
C ILE A 188 7.79 -4.01 31.80
N PHE A 189 6.74 -3.70 32.56
CA PHE A 189 5.36 -3.70 32.05
C PHE A 189 5.10 -2.57 31.04
N GLN A 190 5.80 -1.43 31.11
CA GLN A 190 5.67 -0.33 30.14
C GLN A 190 6.09 -0.73 28.71
N HIS A 191 6.92 -1.77 28.58
CA HIS A 191 7.42 -2.27 27.30
C HIS A 191 6.53 -3.37 26.69
N LEU A 192 5.51 -3.85 27.40
CA LEU A 192 4.56 -4.84 26.91
C LEU A 192 3.41 -4.17 26.14
N THR A 193 2.88 -4.83 25.12
CA THR A 193 1.67 -4.33 24.45
C THR A 193 0.44 -4.46 25.38
N PRO A 194 -0.61 -3.63 25.22
CA PRO A 194 -1.86 -3.79 25.96
C PRO A 194 -2.45 -5.20 25.93
N GLN A 195 -2.31 -5.91 24.81
CA GLN A 195 -2.74 -7.30 24.65
C GLN A 195 -1.95 -8.28 25.53
N GLU A 196 -0.67 -7.99 25.79
CA GLU A 196 0.20 -8.79 26.65
C GLU A 196 -0.03 -8.46 28.13
N ILE A 197 -0.13 -7.17 28.49
CA ILE A 197 -0.46 -6.76 29.87
C ILE A 197 -1.76 -7.42 30.33
N ILE A 198 -2.78 -7.50 29.48
CA ILE A 198 -4.06 -8.16 29.83
C ILE A 198 -3.90 -9.69 29.98
N ARG A 199 -2.99 -10.34 29.25
CA ARG A 199 -2.64 -11.75 29.47
C ARG A 199 -1.86 -11.95 30.77
N CYS A 200 -0.93 -11.05 31.08
CA CYS A 200 -0.18 -11.04 32.34
C CYS A 200 -1.11 -10.96 33.57
N SER A 201 -2.29 -10.34 33.43
CA SER A 201 -3.27 -10.25 34.52
C SER A 201 -3.83 -11.60 35.00
N ALA A 202 -3.64 -12.68 34.22
CA ALA A 202 -4.05 -14.04 34.59
C ALA A 202 -2.97 -14.85 35.33
N VAL A 203 -1.73 -14.33 35.48
CA VAL A 203 -0.58 -15.07 36.02
C VAL A 203 -0.61 -15.16 37.55
N SER A 204 -0.97 -14.08 38.24
CA SER A 204 -1.00 -13.98 39.70
C SER A 204 -1.89 -12.82 40.14
N LYS A 205 -2.32 -12.79 41.41
CA LYS A 205 -3.06 -11.65 41.97
C LYS A 205 -2.24 -10.36 41.97
N SER A 206 -0.97 -10.43 42.37
CA SER A 206 -0.06 -9.27 42.32
C SER A 206 0.19 -8.80 40.88
N TRP A 207 0.25 -9.73 39.92
CA TRP A 207 0.32 -9.38 38.50
C TRP A 207 -0.98 -8.72 38.03
N ASN A 208 -2.15 -9.22 38.43
CA ASN A 208 -3.45 -8.59 38.14
C ASN A 208 -3.51 -7.15 38.66
N GLU A 209 -3.07 -6.91 39.90
CA GLU A 209 -3.01 -5.58 40.52
C GLU A 209 -2.06 -4.64 39.73
N MET A 210 -0.84 -5.09 39.39
CA MET A 210 0.10 -4.30 38.57
C MET A 210 -0.42 -4.04 37.14
N CYS A 211 -1.09 -5.00 36.50
CA CYS A 211 -1.72 -4.83 35.18
C CYS A 211 -2.75 -3.69 35.15
N TYR A 212 -3.41 -3.42 36.27
CA TYR A 212 -4.42 -2.37 36.40
C TYR A 212 -3.91 -1.13 37.16
N ASP A 213 -2.59 -0.97 37.34
CA ASP A 213 -2.05 0.31 37.83
C ASP A 213 -2.21 1.41 36.77
N GLY A 214 -2.65 2.60 37.21
CA GLY A 214 -3.00 3.70 36.30
C GLY A 214 -1.83 4.25 35.48
N GLN A 215 -0.58 4.06 35.91
CA GLN A 215 0.62 4.59 35.25
C GLN A 215 0.86 3.94 33.88
N LEU A 216 0.53 2.65 33.71
CA LEU A 216 0.64 1.94 32.42
C LEU A 216 -0.33 2.49 31.37
N TRP A 217 -1.46 3.06 31.81
CA TRP A 217 -2.59 3.42 30.96
C TRP A 217 -2.62 4.90 30.57
N SER A 218 -1.45 5.57 30.53
CA SER A 218 -1.37 6.96 30.05
C SER A 218 -1.75 7.12 28.58
N LYS A 219 -1.57 6.07 27.78
CA LYS A 219 -2.00 5.95 26.38
C LYS A 219 -2.86 4.69 26.22
N VAL A 220 -4.16 4.88 25.97
CA VAL A 220 -5.11 3.81 25.69
C VAL A 220 -5.50 3.91 24.21
N ASP A 221 -4.86 3.10 23.37
CA ASP A 221 -5.19 3.00 21.94
C ASP A 221 -5.77 1.63 21.60
N ALA A 222 -7.09 1.57 21.43
CA ALA A 222 -7.82 0.33 21.18
C ALA A 222 -7.72 -0.18 19.72
N THR A 223 -7.09 0.56 18.81
CA THR A 223 -7.13 0.28 17.34
C THR A 223 -6.62 -1.12 17.00
N GLU A 224 -5.62 -1.65 17.73
CA GLU A 224 -5.05 -2.98 17.47
C GLU A 224 -5.84 -4.16 18.06
N TYR A 225 -6.78 -3.87 18.97
CA TYR A 225 -7.28 -4.88 19.90
C TYR A 225 -8.76 -4.79 20.28
N TYR A 226 -9.52 -3.80 19.77
CA TYR A 226 -10.96 -3.66 20.00
C TYR A 226 -11.78 -4.91 19.63
N SER A 227 -11.30 -5.71 18.69
CA SER A 227 -11.92 -6.99 18.26
C SER A 227 -11.54 -8.21 19.11
N LYS A 228 -10.59 -8.07 20.05
CA LYS A 228 -10.02 -9.15 20.87
C LYS A 228 -10.34 -9.03 22.36
N ILE A 229 -10.57 -7.81 22.85
CA ILE A 229 -10.77 -7.52 24.28
C ILE A 229 -12.23 -7.10 24.51
N PRO A 230 -12.96 -7.73 25.46
CA PRO A 230 -14.36 -7.43 25.72
C PRO A 230 -14.54 -6.03 26.32
N SER A 231 -15.71 -5.44 26.08
CA SER A 231 -16.05 -4.09 26.52
C SER A 231 -15.91 -3.88 28.04
N ASP A 232 -16.23 -4.87 28.88
CA ASP A 232 -16.04 -4.79 30.34
C ASP A 232 -14.57 -4.60 30.75
N VAL A 233 -13.63 -5.25 30.06
CA VAL A 233 -12.19 -5.08 30.33
C VAL A 233 -11.74 -3.71 29.85
N LEU A 234 -12.23 -3.24 28.70
CA LEU A 234 -11.92 -1.89 28.21
C LEU A 234 -12.46 -0.79 29.15
N VAL A 235 -13.67 -0.94 29.71
CA VAL A 235 -14.17 -0.05 30.77
C VAL A 235 -13.27 -0.08 32.01
N LYS A 236 -12.82 -1.26 32.45
CA LYS A 236 -11.93 -1.39 33.62
C LYS A 236 -10.59 -0.68 33.40
N LEU A 237 -9.97 -0.86 32.24
CA LEU A 237 -8.69 -0.23 31.86
C LEU A 237 -8.78 1.31 31.85
N ILE A 238 -9.86 1.85 31.28
CA ILE A 238 -10.08 3.31 31.28
C ILE A 238 -10.42 3.82 32.69
N THR A 239 -11.14 3.02 33.49
CA THR A 239 -11.45 3.34 34.90
C THR A 239 -10.19 3.32 35.78
N SER A 240 -9.24 2.41 35.53
CA SER A 240 -8.00 2.29 36.30
C SER A 240 -6.93 3.29 35.86
N GLY A 241 -6.83 3.59 34.56
CA GLY A 241 -6.03 4.72 34.06
C GLY A 241 -6.52 6.07 34.60
N GLY A 242 -7.84 6.30 34.55
CA GLY A 242 -8.51 7.46 35.15
C GLY A 242 -7.78 8.80 34.94
N PRO A 243 -7.22 9.42 35.99
CA PRO A 243 -6.55 10.73 35.89
C PRO A 243 -5.21 10.71 35.14
N PHE A 244 -4.61 9.54 34.90
CA PHE A 244 -3.35 9.38 34.17
C PHE A 244 -3.53 9.31 32.64
N VAL A 245 -4.75 9.01 32.14
CA VAL A 245 -5.04 8.92 30.71
C VAL A 245 -4.84 10.28 30.05
N LYS A 246 -3.84 10.36 29.15
CA LYS A 246 -3.55 11.53 28.30
C LYS A 246 -3.97 11.30 26.87
N GLU A 247 -3.82 10.08 26.36
CA GLU A 247 -4.29 9.70 25.03
C GLU A 247 -5.37 8.61 25.15
N LEU A 248 -6.55 8.88 24.60
CA LEU A 248 -7.69 8.00 24.58
C LEU A 248 -8.19 7.84 23.13
N ASN A 249 -7.65 6.85 22.43
CA ASN A 249 -8.08 6.46 21.09
C ASN A 249 -8.92 5.19 21.17
N LEU A 250 -10.22 5.33 20.88
CA LEU A 250 -11.20 4.25 20.90
C LEU A 250 -11.73 3.93 19.50
N ARG A 251 -10.99 4.30 18.43
CA ARG A 251 -11.40 4.10 17.03
C ARG A 251 -11.92 2.70 16.77
N GLY A 252 -13.10 2.61 16.14
CA GLY A 252 -13.78 1.35 15.83
C GLY A 252 -14.46 0.62 17.00
N CYS A 253 -14.44 1.14 18.23
CA CYS A 253 -15.01 0.47 19.42
C CYS A 253 -16.55 0.51 19.49
N VAL A 254 -17.25 -0.04 18.48
CA VAL A 254 -18.72 -0.16 18.43
C VAL A 254 -19.29 -0.87 19.67
N GLN A 255 -18.53 -1.82 20.24
CA GLN A 255 -18.86 -2.57 21.46
C GLN A 255 -19.00 -1.72 22.73
N MET A 256 -18.56 -0.46 22.73
CA MET A 256 -18.71 0.44 23.87
C MET A 256 -20.11 1.05 24.00
N ARG A 257 -20.99 0.92 23.01
CA ARG A 257 -22.27 1.67 22.92
C ARG A 257 -23.07 1.65 24.23
N GLU A 258 -23.45 0.46 24.70
CA GLU A 258 -24.27 0.28 25.92
C GLU A 258 -23.49 0.62 27.20
N LYS A 259 -22.15 0.53 27.15
CA LYS A 259 -21.26 0.95 28.23
C LYS A 259 -21.16 2.47 28.36
N TRP A 260 -21.29 3.23 27.28
CA TRP A 260 -21.37 4.70 27.37
C TRP A 260 -22.64 5.20 28.05
N SER A 261 -23.74 4.46 27.93
CA SER A 261 -25.03 4.82 28.57
C SER A 261 -25.12 4.34 30.03
N SER A 262 -24.21 3.49 30.50
CA SER A 262 -24.25 2.87 31.85
C SER A 262 -23.01 3.16 32.72
N ASP A 263 -21.80 2.99 32.17
CA ASP A 263 -20.52 3.26 32.83
C ASP A 263 -19.90 4.63 32.41
N GLY A 264 -20.48 5.30 31.41
CA GLY A 264 -19.92 6.50 30.76
C GLY A 264 -19.63 7.66 31.71
N GLU A 265 -20.57 8.01 32.59
CA GLU A 265 -20.34 9.07 33.58
C GLU A 265 -19.13 8.78 34.48
N ARG A 266 -18.92 7.52 34.89
CA ARG A 266 -17.73 7.13 35.67
C ARG A 266 -16.46 7.33 34.85
N ILE A 267 -16.45 6.90 33.58
CA ILE A 267 -15.31 7.07 32.67
C ILE A 267 -14.94 8.55 32.54
N PHE A 268 -15.91 9.41 32.22
CA PHE A 268 -15.67 10.84 31.98
C PHE A 268 -15.33 11.62 33.26
N ASN A 269 -15.93 11.24 34.40
CA ASN A 269 -15.64 11.89 35.68
C ASN A 269 -14.25 11.54 36.23
N LEU A 270 -13.62 10.45 35.76
CA LEU A 270 -12.24 10.07 36.10
C LEU A 270 -11.21 10.62 35.09
N CYS A 271 -11.50 10.52 33.80
CA CYS A 271 -10.61 10.98 32.73
C CYS A 271 -10.74 12.51 32.55
N ARG A 272 -9.90 13.28 33.27
CA ARG A 272 -9.90 14.77 33.28
C ARG A 272 -8.66 15.43 32.66
N ASN A 273 -7.64 14.63 32.35
CA ASN A 273 -6.35 15.10 31.82
C ASN A 273 -6.12 14.67 30.35
N VAL A 274 -7.18 14.33 29.62
CA VAL A 274 -7.05 13.85 28.24
C VAL A 274 -6.63 15.02 27.34
N VAL A 275 -5.59 14.77 26.55
CA VAL A 275 -4.95 15.69 25.58
C VAL A 275 -5.28 15.26 24.16
N ASN A 276 -5.26 13.96 23.88
CA ASN A 276 -5.60 13.36 22.60
C ASN A 276 -6.83 12.47 22.75
N PHE A 277 -7.89 12.76 22.00
CA PHE A 277 -9.16 12.05 22.02
C PHE A 277 -9.58 11.64 20.61
N SER A 278 -9.78 10.34 20.38
CA SER A 278 -10.28 9.82 19.11
C SER A 278 -11.42 8.82 19.32
N LEU A 279 -12.54 9.09 18.65
CA LEU A 279 -13.78 8.31 18.69
C LEU A 279 -14.25 7.85 17.29
N GLU A 280 -13.39 7.93 16.28
CA GLU A 280 -13.75 7.66 14.89
C GLU A 280 -14.39 6.26 14.73
N GLY A 281 -15.54 6.20 14.05
CA GLY A 281 -16.32 4.96 13.86
C GLY A 281 -16.97 4.38 15.13
N CYS A 282 -16.95 5.08 16.27
CA CYS A 282 -17.70 4.66 17.47
C CYS A 282 -19.21 4.92 17.32
N ARG A 283 -19.99 4.43 18.30
CA ARG A 283 -21.40 4.80 18.49
C ARG A 283 -21.61 5.26 19.93
N ILE A 284 -21.75 6.57 20.11
CA ILE A 284 -21.73 7.24 21.42
C ILE A 284 -22.85 8.28 21.48
N ASP A 285 -23.57 8.30 22.60
CA ASP A 285 -24.69 9.19 22.83
C ASP A 285 -24.23 10.66 22.94
N ARG A 286 -25.04 11.58 22.42
CA ARG A 286 -24.72 13.02 22.35
C ARG A 286 -24.43 13.64 23.72
N GLY A 287 -25.18 13.24 24.74
CA GLY A 287 -24.96 13.70 26.13
C GLY A 287 -23.60 13.28 26.67
N SER A 288 -23.21 12.02 26.45
CA SER A 288 -21.91 11.47 26.83
C SER A 288 -20.74 12.25 26.20
N ILE A 289 -20.82 12.54 24.90
CA ILE A 289 -19.79 13.36 24.21
C ILE A 289 -19.74 14.77 24.80
N HIS A 290 -20.88 15.42 25.00
CA HIS A 290 -20.94 16.77 25.59
C HIS A 290 -20.33 16.82 27.00
N HIS A 291 -20.66 15.84 27.85
CA HIS A 291 -20.16 15.76 29.23
C HIS A 291 -18.64 15.58 29.27
N PHE A 292 -18.09 14.69 28.43
CA PHE A 292 -16.64 14.51 28.34
C PHE A 292 -15.89 15.78 27.94
N LEU A 293 -16.39 16.49 26.91
CA LEU A 293 -15.78 17.72 26.39
C LEU A 293 -15.86 18.89 27.38
N LEU A 294 -16.86 18.91 28.27
CA LEU A 294 -16.94 19.89 29.38
C LEU A 294 -15.89 19.64 30.48
N HIS A 295 -15.46 18.39 30.68
CA HIS A 295 -14.58 17.99 31.79
C HIS A 295 -13.10 17.91 31.42
N ASN A 296 -12.72 18.05 30.14
CA ASN A 296 -11.35 17.94 29.66
C ASN A 296 -10.86 19.23 28.97
N PRO A 297 -10.47 20.27 29.73
CA PRO A 297 -10.04 21.55 29.17
C PRO A 297 -8.63 21.54 28.55
N ARG A 298 -7.93 20.40 28.64
CA ARG A 298 -6.57 20.17 28.12
C ARG A 298 -6.53 19.46 26.77
N LEU A 299 -7.68 19.27 26.10
CA LEU A 299 -7.74 18.65 24.78
C LEU A 299 -7.03 19.50 23.72
N GLU A 300 -5.99 18.91 23.13
CA GLU A 300 -5.21 19.47 22.02
C GLU A 300 -5.53 18.78 20.69
N TYR A 301 -5.93 17.51 20.71
CA TYR A 301 -6.36 16.75 19.52
C TYR A 301 -7.74 16.13 19.76
N ILE A 302 -8.68 16.40 18.86
CA ILE A 302 -10.03 15.80 18.84
C ILE A 302 -10.29 15.21 17.44
N ASN A 303 -10.47 13.90 17.34
CA ASN A 303 -10.99 13.22 16.16
C ASN A 303 -12.34 12.56 16.46
N VAL A 304 -13.40 13.12 15.86
CA VAL A 304 -14.78 12.64 15.95
C VAL A 304 -15.36 12.31 14.59
N SER A 305 -14.51 12.01 13.60
CA SER A 305 -14.94 11.78 12.22
C SER A 305 -15.91 10.60 12.07
N GLY A 306 -16.88 10.77 11.17
CA GLY A 306 -18.00 9.83 10.97
C GLY A 306 -19.04 9.77 12.10
N LEU A 307 -18.94 10.60 13.15
CA LEU A 307 -19.94 10.60 14.23
C LEU A 307 -21.12 11.53 13.92
N SER A 308 -22.23 10.96 13.46
CA SER A 308 -23.50 11.68 13.26
C SER A 308 -24.16 12.18 14.56
N THR A 309 -23.72 11.72 15.74
CA THR A 309 -24.20 12.23 17.04
C THR A 309 -23.53 13.53 17.47
N VAL A 310 -22.43 13.93 16.81
CA VAL A 310 -21.79 15.23 16.97
C VAL A 310 -22.57 16.29 16.19
N THR A 311 -22.71 17.48 16.77
CA THR A 311 -23.54 18.57 16.21
C THR A 311 -22.90 19.93 16.43
N ASN A 312 -23.43 20.98 15.80
CA ASN A 312 -23.09 22.38 16.09
C ASN A 312 -23.16 22.76 17.59
N SER A 313 -23.94 22.03 18.40
CA SER A 313 -23.97 22.23 19.85
C SER A 313 -22.75 21.63 20.58
N ALA A 314 -22.17 20.54 20.07
CA ALA A 314 -20.88 20.02 20.55
C ALA A 314 -19.74 20.98 20.17
N MET A 315 -19.75 21.54 18.96
CA MET A 315 -18.78 22.58 18.55
C MET A 315 -18.84 23.81 19.49
N LYS A 316 -20.04 24.22 19.92
CA LYS A 316 -20.22 25.28 20.94
C LYS A 316 -19.70 24.89 22.33
N VAL A 317 -19.62 23.60 22.67
CA VAL A 317 -18.97 23.10 23.90
C VAL A 317 -17.45 23.13 23.75
N ILE A 318 -16.90 22.61 22.65
CA ILE A 318 -15.45 22.63 22.34
C ILE A 318 -14.93 24.07 22.41
N ALA A 319 -15.57 25.00 21.68
CA ALA A 319 -15.23 26.43 21.65
C ALA A 319 -15.25 27.14 23.02
N ARG A 320 -15.90 26.57 24.04
CA ARG A 320 -15.96 27.11 25.41
C ARG A 320 -15.03 26.41 26.39
N SER A 321 -14.69 25.15 26.12
CA SER A 321 -14.07 24.25 27.10
C SER A 321 -12.62 23.93 26.72
N CYS A 322 -12.27 23.92 25.43
CA CYS A 322 -11.01 23.42 24.88
C CYS A 322 -10.19 24.52 24.19
N PRO A 323 -9.74 25.59 24.88
CA PRO A 323 -8.99 26.70 24.25
C PRO A 323 -7.59 26.31 23.74
N GLN A 324 -7.07 25.17 24.18
CA GLN A 324 -5.75 24.64 23.78
C GLN A 324 -5.76 23.81 22.49
N LEU A 325 -6.93 23.63 21.87
CA LEU A 325 -7.13 22.75 20.71
C LEU A 325 -6.19 23.11 19.54
N GLN A 326 -5.35 22.16 19.13
CA GLN A 326 -4.42 22.26 18.00
C GLN A 326 -4.93 21.53 16.75
N THR A 327 -5.67 20.42 16.93
CA THR A 327 -6.22 19.61 15.83
C THR A 327 -7.68 19.26 16.07
N LEU A 328 -8.52 19.53 15.08
CA LEU A 328 -9.93 19.12 15.06
C LEU A 328 -10.25 18.37 13.77
N ASN A 329 -10.66 17.12 13.88
CA ASN A 329 -11.22 16.33 12.78
C ASN A 329 -12.71 16.05 13.03
N VAL A 330 -13.55 16.63 12.18
CA VAL A 330 -15.02 16.49 12.12
C VAL A 330 -15.48 16.01 10.74
N SER A 331 -14.59 15.52 9.88
CA SER A 331 -14.95 15.02 8.55
C SER A 331 -16.05 13.96 8.64
N TRP A 332 -17.01 14.00 7.71
CA TRP A 332 -18.20 13.13 7.67
C TRP A 332 -19.20 13.30 8.85
N CYS A 333 -19.14 14.38 9.63
CA CYS A 333 -20.14 14.70 10.65
C CYS A 333 -21.36 15.45 10.05
N SER A 334 -22.32 14.71 9.50
CA SER A 334 -23.50 15.24 8.76
C SER A 334 -24.42 16.23 9.49
N ASN A 335 -24.20 16.50 10.78
CA ASN A 335 -24.99 17.42 11.62
C ASN A 335 -24.13 18.58 12.17
N VAL A 336 -22.96 18.81 11.58
CA VAL A 336 -22.05 19.92 11.83
C VAL A 336 -21.93 20.76 10.56
N ASP A 337 -22.08 22.07 10.72
CA ASP A 337 -21.96 23.07 9.65
C ASP A 337 -20.85 24.07 10.00
N THR A 338 -20.41 24.88 9.04
CA THR A 338 -19.47 25.98 9.27
C THR A 338 -19.94 26.96 10.34
N THR A 339 -21.25 27.16 10.55
CA THR A 339 -21.78 27.99 11.65
C THR A 339 -21.46 27.44 13.06
N GLY A 340 -21.20 26.13 13.18
CA GLY A 340 -20.64 25.49 14.37
C GLY A 340 -19.15 25.73 14.49
N LEU A 341 -18.41 25.49 13.40
CA LEU A 341 -16.95 25.60 13.32
C LEU A 341 -16.44 27.04 13.48
N LEU A 342 -17.20 28.03 13.00
CA LEU A 342 -16.94 29.46 13.19
C LEU A 342 -16.66 29.80 14.66
N ARG A 343 -17.46 29.23 15.59
CA ARG A 343 -17.26 29.43 17.03
C ARG A 343 -15.97 28.79 17.54
N VAL A 344 -15.55 27.66 16.95
CA VAL A 344 -14.30 26.99 17.30
C VAL A 344 -13.11 27.82 16.79
N VAL A 345 -13.12 28.26 15.54
CA VAL A 345 -12.10 29.13 14.93
C VAL A 345 -11.98 30.47 15.68
N GLN A 346 -13.10 31.03 16.14
CA GLN A 346 -13.12 32.26 16.95
C GLN A 346 -12.53 32.07 18.35
N SER A 347 -12.60 30.87 18.96
CA SER A 347 -12.17 30.64 20.35
C SER A 347 -10.87 29.86 20.53
N CYS A 348 -10.48 29.01 19.57
CA CYS A 348 -9.35 28.09 19.69
C CYS A 348 -8.12 28.65 18.98
N GLU A 349 -7.42 29.57 19.64
CA GLU A 349 -6.33 30.36 19.02
C GLU A 349 -5.12 29.50 18.58
N ARG A 350 -4.96 28.32 19.18
CA ARG A 350 -3.87 27.37 18.90
C ARG A 350 -4.17 26.37 17.77
N LEU A 351 -5.34 26.45 17.13
CA LEU A 351 -5.76 25.54 16.07
C LEU A 351 -4.82 25.64 14.86
N LYS A 352 -4.29 24.49 14.42
CA LYS A 352 -3.36 24.36 13.29
C LYS A 352 -3.84 23.40 12.20
N ASP A 353 -4.59 22.37 12.58
CA ASP A 353 -5.07 21.32 11.67
C ASP A 353 -6.59 21.20 11.82
N LEU A 354 -7.32 21.68 10.80
CA LEU A 354 -8.78 21.61 10.73
C LEU A 354 -9.18 20.68 9.57
N ARG A 355 -9.94 19.63 9.89
CA ARG A 355 -10.44 18.65 8.92
C ARG A 355 -11.95 18.58 8.99
N ALA A 356 -12.59 18.97 7.90
CA ALA A 356 -14.00 19.23 7.79
C ALA A 356 -14.52 18.81 6.39
N SER A 357 -14.09 17.63 5.94
CA SER A 357 -14.60 17.01 4.71
C SER A 357 -16.09 16.69 4.84
N GLU A 358 -16.86 16.87 3.77
CA GLU A 358 -18.30 16.57 3.72
C GLU A 358 -19.14 17.34 4.76
N ILE A 359 -18.73 18.58 5.04
CA ILE A 359 -19.45 19.57 5.85
C ILE A 359 -19.98 20.69 4.94
N ARG A 360 -21.13 21.27 5.32
CA ARG A 360 -21.84 22.30 4.55
C ARG A 360 -21.65 23.71 5.11
N GLY A 361 -21.83 24.69 4.24
CA GLY A 361 -21.71 26.11 4.53
C GLY A 361 -20.31 26.66 4.30
N PHE A 362 -19.46 25.99 3.51
CA PHE A 362 -18.18 26.58 3.07
C PHE A 362 -18.37 27.79 2.13
N SER A 363 -19.59 27.94 1.61
CA SER A 363 -20.11 29.15 0.97
C SER A 363 -20.29 30.37 1.90
N ASP A 364 -20.28 30.20 3.24
CA ASP A 364 -20.46 31.32 4.19
C ASP A 364 -19.24 32.25 4.24
N GLU A 365 -19.36 33.46 3.69
CA GLU A 365 -18.37 34.56 3.82
C GLU A 365 -17.91 34.77 5.27
N LYS A 366 -18.81 34.65 6.25
CA LYS A 366 -18.50 34.83 7.68
C LYS A 366 -17.53 33.78 8.22
N PHE A 367 -17.49 32.59 7.65
CA PHE A 367 -16.58 31.53 8.05
C PHE A 367 -15.21 31.67 7.38
N THR A 368 -15.20 31.97 6.08
CA THR A 368 -13.95 32.18 5.32
C THR A 368 -13.20 33.43 5.79
N LEU A 369 -13.90 34.52 6.11
CA LEU A 369 -13.28 35.70 6.73
C LEU A 369 -12.71 35.43 8.12
N ALA A 370 -13.39 34.66 8.98
CA ALA A 370 -12.85 34.31 10.30
C ALA A 370 -11.59 33.43 10.22
N LEU A 371 -11.49 32.57 9.19
CA LEU A 371 -10.26 31.83 8.87
C LEU A 371 -9.16 32.76 8.32
N PHE A 372 -9.52 33.73 7.46
CA PHE A 372 -8.59 34.73 6.93
C PHE A 372 -8.00 35.62 8.03
N GLU A 373 -8.81 36.09 8.99
CA GLU A 373 -8.39 36.89 10.14
C GLU A 373 -7.45 36.12 11.08
N ARG A 374 -7.72 34.83 11.31
CA ARG A 374 -6.93 34.02 12.26
C ARG A 374 -5.57 33.56 11.71
N ASN A 375 -5.48 33.19 10.43
CA ASN A 375 -4.24 32.80 9.72
C ASN A 375 -3.24 31.90 10.52
N ASN A 376 -3.77 31.00 11.35
CA ASN A 376 -3.00 30.14 12.27
C ASN A 376 -2.92 28.68 11.81
N LEU A 377 -3.74 28.29 10.83
CA LEU A 377 -3.78 26.93 10.27
C LEU A 377 -2.55 26.61 9.43
N ASP A 378 -1.82 25.56 9.81
CA ASP A 378 -0.79 24.92 9.01
C ASP A 378 -1.41 23.84 8.06
N ARG A 379 -2.61 23.32 8.36
CA ARG A 379 -3.36 22.33 7.54
C ARG A 379 -4.86 22.63 7.53
N LEU A 380 -5.46 22.64 6.35
CA LEU A 380 -6.90 22.75 6.13
C LEU A 380 -7.37 21.68 5.13
N ILE A 381 -8.31 20.85 5.56
CA ILE A 381 -8.90 19.76 4.78
C ILE A 381 -10.41 19.99 4.68
N MET A 382 -10.91 20.24 3.47
CA MET A 382 -12.32 20.56 3.18
C MET A 382 -12.78 19.93 1.87
N SER A 383 -12.46 18.65 1.68
CA SER A 383 -12.89 17.83 0.55
C SER A 383 -14.41 17.53 0.58
N ARG A 384 -15.07 17.44 -0.58
CA ARG A 384 -16.55 17.31 -0.73
C ARG A 384 -17.35 18.41 -0.03
N THR A 385 -17.04 19.68 -0.27
CA THR A 385 -17.77 20.82 0.33
C THR A 385 -18.32 21.79 -0.71
N ASP A 386 -19.30 22.60 -0.31
CA ASP A 386 -19.91 23.71 -1.07
C ASP A 386 -18.98 24.94 -1.19
N LEU A 387 -17.71 24.71 -1.52
CA LEU A 387 -16.69 25.74 -1.56
C LEU A 387 -16.63 26.40 -2.94
N THR A 388 -17.09 27.64 -3.02
CA THR A 388 -17.08 28.44 -4.27
C THR A 388 -15.77 29.19 -4.48
N ASP A 389 -15.48 29.57 -5.73
CA ASP A 389 -14.44 30.53 -6.10
C ASP A 389 -14.42 31.80 -5.24
N GLN A 390 -15.58 32.36 -4.92
CA GLN A 390 -15.69 33.58 -4.10
C GLN A 390 -15.30 33.32 -2.65
N SER A 391 -15.68 32.15 -2.13
CA SER A 391 -15.39 31.72 -0.77
C SER A 391 -13.90 31.40 -0.58
N LEU A 392 -13.28 30.76 -1.58
CA LEU A 392 -11.83 30.55 -1.61
C LEU A 392 -11.07 31.88 -1.74
N LYS A 393 -11.52 32.82 -2.58
CA LYS A 393 -10.95 34.18 -2.64
C LYS A 393 -11.05 34.90 -1.29
N ALA A 394 -12.21 34.86 -0.62
CA ALA A 394 -12.37 35.46 0.71
C ALA A 394 -11.48 34.82 1.78
N LEU A 395 -11.19 33.51 1.68
CA LEU A 395 -10.27 32.80 2.58
C LEU A 395 -8.79 33.22 2.40
N ILE A 396 -8.39 33.57 1.18
CA ILE A 396 -6.99 33.86 0.82
C ILE A 396 -6.69 35.37 0.81
N HIS A 397 -7.62 36.18 0.30
CA HIS A 397 -7.50 37.62 0.10
C HIS A 397 -8.31 38.46 1.11
N GLY A 398 -9.26 37.85 1.83
CA GLY A 398 -10.17 38.59 2.70
C GLY A 398 -11.25 39.34 1.95
N LYS A 399 -11.87 40.32 2.61
CA LYS A 399 -12.89 41.20 2.03
C LYS A 399 -12.26 42.48 1.49
N ASP A 400 -12.63 42.84 0.26
CA ASP A 400 -12.26 44.11 -0.41
C ASP A 400 -10.78 44.51 -0.23
N PRO A 401 -9.82 43.65 -0.65
CA PRO A 401 -8.39 43.89 -0.43
C PRO A 401 -7.86 45.10 -1.20
N ASN A 402 -6.90 45.81 -0.61
CA ASN A 402 -6.14 46.84 -1.32
C ASN A 402 -5.32 46.20 -2.46
N MET A 403 -5.53 46.64 -3.70
CA MET A 403 -4.80 46.12 -4.86
C MET A 403 -3.52 46.91 -5.12
N ASP A 404 -2.42 46.20 -5.42
CA ASP A 404 -1.18 46.78 -5.95
C ASP A 404 -1.38 47.24 -7.40
N LEU A 405 -1.24 48.54 -7.62
CA LEU A 405 -1.40 49.23 -8.90
C LEU A 405 -0.39 48.77 -9.98
N LEU A 406 0.73 48.11 -9.60
CA LEU A 406 1.76 47.66 -10.55
C LEU A 406 1.63 46.19 -10.95
N THR A 407 1.04 45.34 -10.10
CA THR A 407 0.96 43.88 -10.35
C THR A 407 -0.47 43.34 -10.44
N ASP A 408 -1.48 44.18 -10.15
CA ASP A 408 -2.91 43.85 -10.02
C ASP A 408 -3.15 42.70 -9.02
N ARG A 409 -2.60 42.87 -7.80
CA ARG A 409 -2.62 41.83 -6.75
C ARG A 409 -3.12 42.36 -5.41
N PRO A 410 -3.88 41.56 -4.65
CA PRO A 410 -4.30 41.93 -3.30
C PRO A 410 -3.09 41.96 -2.35
N ILE A 411 -2.88 43.10 -1.68
CA ILE A 411 -1.82 43.30 -0.69
C ILE A 411 -2.28 42.69 0.64
N VAL A 412 -2.04 41.39 0.80
CA VAL A 412 -2.49 40.60 1.95
C VAL A 412 -1.34 39.84 2.61
N PRO A 413 -1.38 39.60 3.95
CA PRO A 413 -0.36 38.80 4.60
C PRO A 413 -0.44 37.34 4.14
N PRO A 414 0.70 36.69 3.83
CA PRO A 414 0.72 35.35 3.28
C PRO A 414 0.07 34.34 4.22
N ARG A 415 -0.60 33.36 3.62
CA ARG A 415 -1.29 32.28 4.33
C ARG A 415 -0.28 31.27 4.86
N ARG A 416 -0.51 30.80 6.09
CA ARG A 416 0.33 29.79 6.76
C ARG A 416 0.11 28.34 6.33
N PHE A 417 -0.80 28.10 5.37
CA PHE A 417 -1.14 26.76 4.91
C PHE A 417 0.08 26.02 4.34
N ARG A 418 0.45 24.91 5.00
CA ARG A 418 1.38 23.90 4.48
C ARG A 418 0.64 22.79 3.75
N HIS A 419 -0.60 22.51 4.11
CA HIS A 419 -1.39 21.45 3.48
C HIS A 419 -2.82 21.92 3.22
N LEU A 420 -3.26 21.84 1.97
CA LEU A 420 -4.58 22.24 1.52
C LEU A 420 -5.22 21.12 0.69
N ASP A 421 -6.36 20.61 1.14
CA ASP A 421 -7.18 19.62 0.41
C ASP A 421 -8.53 20.22 0.04
N LEU A 422 -8.77 20.25 -1.28
CA LEU A 422 -9.95 20.74 -2.00
C LEU A 422 -10.57 19.63 -2.88
N HIS A 423 -10.28 18.35 -2.63
CA HIS A 423 -10.75 17.23 -3.46
C HIS A 423 -12.28 17.17 -3.53
N GLN A 424 -12.81 16.97 -4.74
CA GLN A 424 -14.26 16.99 -5.04
C GLN A 424 -14.98 18.30 -4.62
N CYS A 425 -14.31 19.46 -4.70
CA CYS A 425 -14.95 20.77 -4.60
C CYS A 425 -15.36 21.27 -6.00
N SER A 426 -16.50 20.77 -6.50
CA SER A 426 -16.98 20.98 -7.88
C SER A 426 -17.36 22.43 -8.25
N GLU A 427 -17.39 23.36 -7.29
CA GLU A 427 -17.70 24.79 -7.52
C GLU A 427 -16.44 25.67 -7.54
N ILE A 428 -15.25 25.06 -7.65
CA ILE A 428 -13.96 25.72 -7.84
C ILE A 428 -13.56 25.65 -9.32
N SER A 429 -13.26 26.80 -9.91
CA SER A 429 -12.66 26.94 -11.23
C SER A 429 -11.21 27.43 -11.15
N ASP A 430 -10.56 27.57 -12.31
CA ASP A 430 -9.30 28.29 -12.44
C ASP A 430 -9.28 29.65 -11.72
N SER A 431 -10.40 30.36 -11.69
CA SER A 431 -10.50 31.68 -11.07
C SER A 431 -10.35 31.62 -9.55
N GLY A 432 -10.86 30.58 -8.90
CA GLY A 432 -10.66 30.30 -7.48
C GLY A 432 -9.24 29.84 -7.19
N LEU A 433 -8.73 28.85 -7.95
CA LEU A 433 -7.41 28.29 -7.69
C LEU A 433 -6.27 29.30 -7.92
N LYS A 434 -6.37 30.17 -8.94
CA LYS A 434 -5.41 31.27 -9.16
C LYS A 434 -5.29 32.24 -7.98
N SER A 435 -6.28 32.31 -7.07
CA SER A 435 -6.19 33.14 -5.86
C SER A 435 -5.06 32.73 -4.91
N LEU A 436 -4.71 31.43 -4.90
CA LEU A 436 -3.62 30.87 -4.10
C LEU A 436 -2.24 31.34 -4.57
N ALA A 437 -2.07 31.65 -5.85
CA ALA A 437 -0.78 32.00 -6.43
C ALA A 437 -0.17 33.20 -5.69
N HIS A 438 1.13 33.08 -5.35
CA HIS A 438 1.90 34.00 -4.48
C HIS A 438 1.43 34.14 -3.02
N ASN A 439 0.24 33.66 -2.64
CA ASN A 439 -0.33 33.85 -1.30
C ASN A 439 -0.06 32.68 -0.33
N VAL A 440 0.35 31.50 -0.80
CA VAL A 440 0.70 30.31 0.01
C VAL A 440 2.17 29.86 -0.20
N PRO A 441 3.19 30.69 0.08
CA PRO A 441 4.59 30.37 -0.24
C PRO A 441 5.14 29.13 0.50
N ASP A 442 4.59 28.82 1.69
CA ASP A 442 4.98 27.68 2.52
C ASP A 442 4.17 26.39 2.24
N LEU A 443 3.40 26.34 1.15
CA LEU A 443 2.63 25.15 0.80
C LEU A 443 3.54 23.96 0.50
N GLN A 444 3.30 22.85 1.21
CA GLN A 444 4.00 21.57 1.12
C GLN A 444 3.13 20.48 0.48
N GLY A 445 1.81 20.56 0.61
CA GLY A 445 0.85 19.62 0.03
C GLY A 445 -0.36 20.33 -0.57
N LEU A 446 -0.67 20.04 -1.83
CA LEU A 446 -1.86 20.51 -2.53
C LEU A 446 -2.61 19.32 -3.12
N GLN A 447 -3.90 19.20 -2.80
CA GLN A 447 -4.80 18.18 -3.32
C GLN A 447 -6.03 18.86 -3.91
N VAL A 448 -6.21 18.72 -5.23
CA VAL A 448 -7.31 19.35 -6.01
C VAL A 448 -7.98 18.34 -6.96
N SER A 449 -7.84 17.06 -6.67
CA SER A 449 -8.36 15.94 -7.46
C SER A 449 -9.89 15.99 -7.58
N GLN A 450 -10.43 15.67 -8.76
CA GLN A 450 -11.86 15.70 -9.09
C GLN A 450 -12.52 17.09 -9.00
N CYS A 451 -11.82 18.11 -9.48
CA CYS A 451 -12.33 19.47 -9.71
C CYS A 451 -12.33 19.76 -11.22
N SER A 452 -13.40 19.35 -11.92
CA SER A 452 -13.46 19.29 -13.40
C SER A 452 -13.17 20.59 -14.14
N GLU A 453 -13.48 21.74 -13.53
CA GLU A 453 -13.32 23.08 -14.13
C GLU A 453 -11.88 23.64 -14.04
N LEU A 454 -10.91 22.84 -13.57
CA LEU A 454 -9.50 23.24 -13.51
C LEU A 454 -8.76 22.92 -14.81
N THR A 455 -8.04 23.91 -15.34
CA THR A 455 -7.15 23.75 -16.51
C THR A 455 -5.68 23.87 -16.12
N ASP A 456 -4.80 23.67 -17.10
CA ASP A 456 -3.35 23.81 -16.92
C ASP A 456 -2.95 25.19 -16.32
N GLU A 457 -3.65 26.29 -16.65
CA GLU A 457 -3.20 27.64 -16.27
C GLU A 457 -3.17 27.84 -14.76
N SER A 458 -4.25 27.49 -14.06
CA SER A 458 -4.35 27.74 -12.62
C SER A 458 -3.40 26.87 -11.81
N VAL A 459 -3.23 25.62 -12.22
CA VAL A 459 -2.28 24.68 -11.63
C VAL A 459 -0.83 25.17 -11.86
N MET A 460 -0.50 25.69 -13.06
CA MET A 460 0.81 26.30 -13.32
C MET A 460 1.10 27.52 -12.43
N ASP A 461 0.13 28.43 -12.26
CA ASP A 461 0.34 29.66 -11.48
C ASP A 461 0.56 29.39 -9.98
N VAL A 462 -0.08 28.37 -9.42
CA VAL A 462 0.22 27.91 -8.05
C VAL A 462 1.59 27.21 -7.98
N ILE A 463 1.91 26.31 -8.91
CA ILE A 463 3.20 25.58 -8.94
C ILE A 463 4.40 26.52 -9.10
N ARG A 464 4.27 27.59 -9.88
CA ARG A 464 5.30 28.65 -10.03
C ARG A 464 5.66 29.35 -8.73
N THR A 465 4.75 29.34 -7.74
CA THR A 465 4.80 30.23 -6.57
C THR A 465 4.88 29.49 -5.23
N THR A 466 4.97 28.16 -5.24
CA THR A 466 4.98 27.27 -4.08
C THR A 466 6.30 26.48 -3.97
N PRO A 467 7.45 27.12 -3.70
CA PRO A 467 8.78 26.48 -3.77
C PRO A 467 8.98 25.30 -2.80
N ASN A 468 8.16 25.22 -1.75
CA ASN A 468 8.20 24.18 -0.73
C ASN A 468 7.29 22.97 -1.03
N LEU A 469 6.59 22.96 -2.18
CA LEU A 469 5.65 21.91 -2.53
C LEU A 469 6.35 20.55 -2.66
N SER A 470 5.79 19.55 -1.97
CA SER A 470 6.36 18.21 -1.79
C SER A 470 5.36 17.10 -2.14
N HIS A 471 4.06 17.36 -1.98
CA HIS A 471 2.96 16.47 -2.33
C HIS A 471 2.01 17.23 -3.26
N LEU A 472 1.67 16.64 -4.40
CA LEU A 472 0.77 17.23 -5.39
C LEU A 472 -0.18 16.16 -5.93
N GLU A 473 -1.48 16.35 -5.70
CA GLU A 473 -2.52 15.41 -6.11
C GLU A 473 -3.50 16.10 -7.09
N LEU A 474 -3.43 15.64 -8.34
CA LEU A 474 -4.10 16.12 -9.54
C LEU A 474 -4.85 14.96 -10.22
N GLU A 475 -5.49 14.10 -9.43
CA GLU A 475 -6.20 12.93 -9.95
C GLU A 475 -7.55 13.33 -10.56
N ASP A 476 -7.88 12.72 -11.71
CA ASP A 476 -9.17 12.84 -12.38
C ASP A 476 -9.52 14.31 -12.72
N LEU A 477 -8.61 14.92 -13.49
CA LEU A 477 -8.68 16.28 -14.03
C LEU A 477 -8.49 16.24 -15.56
N GLU A 478 -9.56 15.89 -16.29
CA GLU A 478 -9.57 15.66 -17.75
C GLU A 478 -8.91 16.78 -18.59
N ASN A 479 -9.05 18.03 -18.13
CA ASN A 479 -8.60 19.24 -18.81
C ASN A 479 -7.08 19.54 -18.66
N LEU A 480 -6.33 18.77 -17.86
CA LEU A 480 -4.87 18.96 -17.74
C LEU A 480 -4.12 18.35 -18.91
N THR A 481 -3.10 19.05 -19.40
CA THR A 481 -2.23 18.56 -20.48
C THR A 481 -0.79 18.46 -20.02
N ASN A 482 0.08 17.95 -20.90
CA ASN A 482 1.51 17.81 -20.61
C ASN A 482 2.21 19.15 -20.28
N SER A 483 1.57 20.30 -20.50
CA SER A 483 2.12 21.62 -20.17
C SER A 483 2.35 21.82 -18.66
N THR A 484 1.41 21.39 -17.80
CA THR A 484 1.59 21.45 -16.33
C THR A 484 2.76 20.62 -15.85
N LEU A 485 2.93 19.40 -16.37
CA LEU A 485 4.08 18.55 -16.04
C LEU A 485 5.42 19.14 -16.52
N VAL A 486 5.43 19.78 -17.69
CA VAL A 486 6.61 20.48 -18.22
C VAL A 486 6.95 21.72 -17.38
N GLU A 487 5.95 22.43 -16.84
CA GLU A 487 6.18 23.58 -15.96
C GLU A 487 6.58 23.16 -14.53
N LEU A 488 5.96 22.11 -13.98
CA LEU A 488 6.35 21.46 -12.72
C LEU A 488 7.83 21.04 -12.75
N ALA A 489 8.31 20.54 -13.89
CA ALA A 489 9.71 20.18 -14.11
C ALA A 489 10.68 21.38 -14.24
N LYS A 490 10.19 22.62 -14.39
CA LYS A 490 11.00 23.86 -14.36
C LYS A 490 10.87 24.63 -13.03
N SER A 491 9.75 24.44 -12.35
CA SER A 491 9.36 25.17 -11.13
C SER A 491 10.35 24.97 -9.98
N PRO A 492 10.41 25.90 -9.00
CA PRO A 492 11.30 25.77 -7.84
C PRO A 492 11.00 24.54 -6.98
N CYS A 493 9.75 24.05 -6.95
CA CYS A 493 9.38 22.89 -6.13
C CYS A 493 9.87 21.54 -6.71
N SER A 494 10.37 21.51 -7.94
CA SER A 494 10.99 20.30 -8.52
C SER A 494 12.04 19.66 -7.62
N GLN A 495 12.79 20.45 -6.84
CA GLN A 495 13.82 19.93 -5.91
C GLN A 495 13.27 19.44 -4.56
N ASN A 496 11.95 19.59 -4.32
CA ASN A 496 11.25 19.22 -3.08
C ASN A 496 10.09 18.23 -3.29
N LEU A 497 9.64 18.02 -4.54
CA LEU A 497 8.57 17.08 -4.87
C LEU A 497 8.96 15.62 -4.52
N GLU A 498 8.23 15.03 -3.57
CA GLU A 498 8.37 13.63 -3.14
C GLU A 498 7.15 12.78 -3.57
N HIS A 499 5.96 13.37 -3.69
CA HIS A 499 4.72 12.67 -4.05
C HIS A 499 3.98 13.39 -5.19
N LEU A 500 3.59 12.64 -6.23
CA LEU A 500 2.80 13.14 -7.36
C LEU A 500 1.72 12.12 -7.75
N ASN A 501 0.44 12.48 -7.63
CA ASN A 501 -0.67 11.73 -8.19
C ASN A 501 -1.27 12.50 -9.38
N ILE A 502 -1.35 11.84 -10.53
CA ILE A 502 -1.94 12.32 -11.79
C ILE A 502 -2.82 11.24 -12.44
N SER A 503 -3.36 10.32 -11.64
CA SER A 503 -4.19 9.21 -12.13
C SER A 503 -5.47 9.73 -12.80
N TYR A 504 -6.03 8.95 -13.73
CA TYR A 504 -7.20 9.28 -14.56
C TYR A 504 -7.07 10.49 -15.52
N CYS A 505 -5.99 11.27 -15.44
CA CYS A 505 -5.70 12.36 -16.37
C CYS A 505 -5.21 11.86 -17.74
N GLU A 506 -6.13 11.34 -18.56
CA GLU A 506 -5.82 10.65 -19.83
C GLU A 506 -4.97 11.47 -20.82
N SER A 507 -5.08 12.80 -20.78
CA SER A 507 -4.33 13.72 -21.65
C SER A 507 -2.81 13.74 -21.34
N LEU A 508 -2.38 13.17 -20.21
CA LEU A 508 -0.98 13.11 -19.77
C LEU A 508 -0.23 11.90 -20.33
N SER A 509 1.05 12.10 -20.63
CA SER A 509 1.90 11.17 -21.40
C SER A 509 3.38 11.28 -21.00
N ASP A 510 4.23 10.46 -21.63
CA ASP A 510 5.68 10.53 -21.49
C ASP A 510 6.26 11.93 -21.78
N THR A 511 5.62 12.74 -22.64
CA THR A 511 6.17 14.05 -23.04
C THR A 511 6.33 15.00 -21.85
N GLY A 512 5.36 15.00 -20.92
CA GLY A 512 5.44 15.70 -19.65
C GLY A 512 6.18 14.89 -18.57
N MET A 513 5.80 13.62 -18.38
CA MET A 513 6.33 12.81 -17.27
C MET A 513 7.84 12.55 -17.37
N LEU A 514 8.40 12.44 -18.58
CA LEU A 514 9.85 12.35 -18.75
C LEU A 514 10.59 13.61 -18.26
N GLN A 515 9.97 14.79 -18.24
CA GLN A 515 10.60 16.00 -17.68
C GLN A 515 10.55 15.97 -16.15
N VAL A 516 9.41 15.59 -15.56
CA VAL A 516 9.27 15.42 -14.10
C VAL A 516 10.28 14.42 -13.55
N MET A 517 10.37 13.23 -14.16
CA MET A 517 11.38 12.21 -13.83
C MET A 517 12.82 12.72 -14.03
N LYS A 518 13.04 13.72 -14.89
CA LYS A 518 14.37 14.30 -15.15
C LYS A 518 14.74 15.43 -14.18
N SER A 519 13.78 16.19 -13.69
CA SER A 519 14.01 17.36 -12.83
C SER A 519 13.81 17.11 -11.34
N CYS A 520 13.04 16.10 -10.95
CA CYS A 520 12.66 15.87 -9.55
C CYS A 520 13.48 14.75 -8.88
N PRO A 521 14.62 15.04 -8.22
CA PRO A 521 15.52 14.01 -7.69
C PRO A 521 14.96 13.27 -6.46
N LYS A 522 14.12 13.92 -5.65
CA LYS A 522 13.58 13.38 -4.39
C LYS A 522 12.35 12.49 -4.54
N LEU A 523 11.77 12.40 -5.74
CA LEU A 523 10.49 11.74 -6.00
C LEU A 523 10.44 10.30 -5.43
N ARG A 524 9.41 10.00 -4.62
CA ARG A 524 9.23 8.76 -3.83
C ARG A 524 7.93 8.02 -4.14
N SER A 525 6.86 8.70 -4.54
CA SER A 525 5.62 8.09 -5.04
C SER A 525 5.19 8.81 -6.31
N VAL A 526 4.91 8.05 -7.37
CA VAL A 526 4.21 8.56 -8.56
C VAL A 526 3.05 7.63 -8.88
N GLU A 527 1.89 8.22 -9.03
CA GLU A 527 0.62 7.54 -9.25
C GLU A 527 0.05 8.13 -10.54
N MET A 528 -0.07 7.30 -11.58
CA MET A 528 -0.38 7.74 -12.95
C MET A 528 -1.26 6.71 -13.66
N ASP A 529 -2.18 6.12 -12.90
CA ASP A 529 -3.11 5.10 -13.36
C ASP A 529 -4.04 5.67 -14.44
N ASN A 530 -4.46 4.87 -15.42
CA ASN A 530 -5.29 5.30 -16.57
C ASN A 530 -4.75 6.52 -17.37
N THR A 531 -3.42 6.73 -17.40
CA THR A 531 -2.77 7.75 -18.25
C THR A 531 -2.19 7.14 -19.55
N ARG A 532 -1.83 8.00 -20.52
CA ARG A 532 -1.22 7.58 -21.81
C ARG A 532 0.32 7.42 -21.73
N VAL A 533 0.88 7.28 -20.52
CA VAL A 533 2.29 6.99 -20.24
C VAL A 533 2.70 5.62 -20.78
N SER A 534 3.96 5.46 -21.23
CA SER A 534 4.49 4.21 -21.80
C SER A 534 5.76 3.70 -21.11
N ASP A 535 6.30 2.60 -21.62
CA ASP A 535 7.60 2.00 -21.26
C ASP A 535 8.76 3.03 -21.20
N LEU A 536 8.68 4.15 -21.94
CA LEU A 536 9.69 5.20 -21.93
C LEU A 536 9.84 5.84 -20.54
N THR A 537 8.74 6.15 -19.87
CA THR A 537 8.75 6.71 -18.50
C THR A 537 9.30 5.69 -17.50
N LEU A 538 8.91 4.42 -17.62
CA LEU A 538 9.46 3.35 -16.77
C LEU A 538 10.98 3.18 -16.96
N MET A 539 11.50 3.38 -18.17
CA MET A 539 12.92 3.32 -18.48
C MET A 539 13.70 4.51 -17.91
N GLU A 540 13.19 5.74 -17.99
CA GLU A 540 13.82 6.91 -17.33
C GLU A 540 13.76 6.77 -15.81
N ALA A 541 12.63 6.35 -15.22
CA ALA A 541 12.54 6.09 -13.78
C ALA A 541 13.56 5.03 -13.33
N SER A 542 13.68 3.93 -14.08
CA SER A 542 14.69 2.89 -13.84
C SER A 542 16.11 3.42 -13.97
N TYR A 543 16.38 4.31 -14.94
CA TYR A 543 17.67 4.99 -15.07
C TYR A 543 17.95 5.95 -13.89
N ARG A 544 16.93 6.66 -13.40
CA ARG A 544 17.02 7.60 -12.27
C ARG A 544 17.38 6.91 -10.97
N ILE A 545 16.70 5.81 -10.64
CA ILE A 545 16.99 5.05 -9.41
C ILE A 545 18.38 4.39 -9.47
N ARG A 546 18.81 3.86 -10.62
CA ARG A 546 20.20 3.40 -10.84
C ARG A 546 21.27 4.48 -10.61
N ARG A 547 20.91 5.77 -10.64
CA ARG A 547 21.82 6.89 -10.31
C ARG A 547 21.84 7.29 -8.82
N ARG A 548 20.95 6.74 -7.98
CA ARG A 548 20.98 6.93 -6.51
C ARG A 548 22.03 6.05 -5.79
N GLY A 549 22.69 5.16 -6.53
CA GLY A 549 23.93 4.50 -6.11
C GLY A 549 23.78 3.03 -5.71
N TYR A 550 24.90 2.46 -5.25
CA TYR A 550 25.08 1.06 -4.89
C TYR A 550 25.93 0.98 -3.61
N SER A 551 25.64 0.00 -2.75
CA SER A 551 26.29 -0.23 -1.46
C SER A 551 26.26 -1.73 -1.11
N ASP A 552 26.69 -2.08 0.10
CA ASP A 552 26.62 -3.44 0.63
C ASP A 552 25.46 -3.63 1.63
N ASP A 553 24.66 -2.59 1.88
CA ASP A 553 23.41 -2.65 2.64
C ASP A 553 22.29 -3.30 1.80
N PHE A 554 21.27 -3.85 2.47
CA PHE A 554 20.11 -4.40 1.76
C PHE A 554 19.30 -3.31 1.04
N PRO A 555 18.82 -3.57 -0.20
CA PRO A 555 18.15 -2.57 -1.03
C PRO A 555 16.84 -2.09 -0.39
N GLN A 556 16.57 -0.78 -0.45
CA GLN A 556 15.35 -0.17 0.09
C GLN A 556 14.40 0.32 -1.01
N ILE A 557 13.13 0.58 -0.69
CA ILE A 557 12.15 1.12 -1.65
C ILE A 557 12.33 2.63 -1.77
N GLY A 558 12.98 3.08 -2.84
CA GLY A 558 13.27 4.50 -3.08
C GLY A 558 12.22 5.25 -3.89
N LEU A 559 11.44 4.51 -4.69
CA LEU A 559 10.38 5.04 -5.53
C LEU A 559 9.27 3.99 -5.67
N ARG A 560 8.03 4.40 -5.39
CA ARG A 560 6.81 3.66 -5.70
C ARG A 560 6.24 4.21 -7.00
N LEU A 561 5.87 3.31 -7.92
CA LEU A 561 5.16 3.66 -9.14
C LEU A 561 3.84 2.89 -9.19
N MET A 562 2.72 3.59 -9.38
CA MET A 562 1.43 2.97 -9.71
C MET A 562 1.07 3.31 -11.16
N ILE A 563 0.85 2.26 -11.95
CA ILE A 563 0.57 2.29 -13.39
C ILE A 563 -0.51 1.27 -13.78
N PHE A 564 -1.62 1.25 -13.04
CA PHE A 564 -2.79 0.48 -13.40
C PHE A 564 -3.42 1.04 -14.68
N ASP A 565 -3.84 0.16 -15.59
CA ASP A 565 -4.58 0.45 -16.82
C ASP A 565 -3.96 1.50 -17.77
N CYS A 566 -2.66 1.81 -17.63
CA CYS A 566 -1.87 2.59 -18.59
C CYS A 566 -1.73 1.83 -19.93
N ALA A 567 -2.62 2.10 -20.89
CA ALA A 567 -2.74 1.32 -22.14
C ALA A 567 -1.47 1.26 -23.02
N ASN A 568 -0.53 2.20 -22.85
CA ASN A 568 0.73 2.23 -23.58
C ASN A 568 1.91 1.54 -22.85
N VAL A 569 1.71 1.01 -21.63
CA VAL A 569 2.72 0.22 -20.92
C VAL A 569 2.63 -1.24 -21.34
N THR A 570 3.77 -1.82 -21.69
CA THR A 570 3.88 -3.23 -22.07
C THR A 570 4.58 -4.05 -20.98
N TRP A 571 4.48 -5.38 -21.11
CA TRP A 571 5.26 -6.29 -20.27
C TRP A 571 6.78 -6.09 -20.41
N ALA A 572 7.25 -5.49 -21.52
CA ALA A 572 8.67 -5.18 -21.73
C ALA A 572 9.14 -3.97 -20.92
N GLY A 573 8.32 -2.94 -20.73
CA GLY A 573 8.64 -1.82 -19.82
C GLY A 573 8.64 -2.26 -18.35
N VAL A 574 7.64 -3.05 -17.94
CA VAL A 574 7.61 -3.69 -16.61
C VAL A 574 8.86 -4.53 -16.38
N ARG A 575 9.27 -5.32 -17.38
CA ARG A 575 10.50 -6.11 -17.36
C ARG A 575 11.78 -5.26 -17.29
N GLU A 576 11.86 -4.09 -17.94
CA GLU A 576 13.01 -3.17 -17.76
C GLU A 576 13.14 -2.79 -16.27
N VAL A 577 12.03 -2.45 -15.60
CA VAL A 577 12.02 -2.13 -14.15
C VAL A 577 12.51 -3.31 -13.31
N LEU A 578 11.99 -4.52 -13.51
CA LEU A 578 12.44 -5.72 -12.79
C LEU A 578 13.94 -6.00 -13.05
N SER A 579 14.36 -5.98 -14.30
CA SER A 579 15.77 -6.18 -14.67
C SER A 579 16.70 -5.08 -14.13
N SER A 580 16.17 -3.88 -13.87
CA SER A 580 16.88 -2.75 -13.27
C SER A 580 17.00 -2.88 -11.75
N ASN A 581 15.95 -3.34 -11.07
CA ASN A 581 15.96 -3.63 -9.63
C ASN A 581 16.97 -4.76 -9.28
N ALA A 582 17.17 -5.71 -10.20
CA ALA A 582 18.16 -6.78 -10.05
C ALA A 582 19.54 -6.49 -10.68
N TYR A 583 19.80 -5.26 -11.14
CA TYR A 583 21.03 -4.90 -11.85
C TYR A 583 22.18 -4.50 -10.91
N ILE A 584 23.33 -5.16 -11.05
CA ILE A 584 24.61 -4.71 -10.47
C ILE A 584 25.54 -4.22 -11.60
N PRO A 585 26.13 -3.01 -11.52
CA PRO A 585 27.15 -2.56 -12.43
C PRO A 585 28.36 -3.50 -12.41
N ARG A 586 28.71 -4.10 -13.55
CA ARG A 586 29.96 -4.84 -13.67
C ARG A 586 31.11 -3.85 -13.55
N ALA A 587 31.83 -3.90 -12.43
CA ALA A 587 33.01 -3.09 -12.19
C ALA A 587 33.96 -3.16 -13.39
N SER A 588 34.19 -2.01 -14.03
CA SER A 588 35.02 -1.93 -15.24
C SER A 588 36.47 -2.22 -14.87
N ARG A 589 36.91 -3.48 -15.08
CA ARG A 589 38.31 -3.91 -14.91
C ARG A 589 39.20 -3.30 -15.99
N LYS A 590 39.33 -1.98 -15.99
CA LYS A 590 40.54 -1.30 -16.46
C LYS A 590 41.52 -1.28 -15.29
N PRO A 591 42.57 -2.11 -15.27
CA PRO A 591 43.66 -1.92 -14.32
C PRO A 591 44.33 -0.58 -14.65
N VAL A 592 44.03 0.45 -13.87
CA VAL A 592 44.74 1.73 -13.96
C VAL A 592 46.11 1.52 -13.32
N SER A 593 47.09 1.15 -14.14
CA SER A 593 48.49 1.09 -13.74
C SER A 593 49.05 2.51 -13.68
N THR A 594 48.68 3.26 -12.65
CA THR A 594 49.24 4.58 -12.32
C THR A 594 50.69 4.43 -11.89
N VAL A 595 51.59 4.41 -12.86
CA VAL A 595 53.04 4.49 -12.63
C VAL A 595 53.36 5.91 -12.17
N VAL A 596 53.51 6.09 -10.85
CA VAL A 596 53.93 7.36 -10.26
C VAL A 596 55.46 7.39 -10.20
N THR A 597 56.08 7.92 -11.24
CA THR A 597 57.53 8.13 -11.28
C THR A 597 57.91 9.30 -10.36
N VAL A 598 58.56 9.02 -9.24
CA VAL A 598 59.09 10.06 -8.33
C VAL A 598 60.59 10.21 -8.57
N THR A 599 60.99 11.26 -9.29
CA THR A 599 62.38 11.68 -9.39
C THR A 599 62.76 12.50 -8.15
N GLN A 600 63.60 11.95 -7.27
CA GLN A 600 64.25 12.73 -6.21
C GLN A 600 65.55 13.33 -6.76
N THR A 601 65.65 14.65 -6.77
CA THR A 601 66.89 15.38 -7.05
C THR A 601 67.59 15.71 -5.73
N SER A 602 68.71 15.07 -5.44
CA SER A 602 69.58 15.43 -4.32
C SER A 602 70.70 16.35 -4.80
N ASP A 603 70.77 17.56 -4.24
CA ASP A 603 71.81 18.54 -4.57
C ASP A 603 73.16 18.18 -3.91
N THR A 604 73.86 17.20 -4.49
CA THR A 604 75.31 17.02 -4.37
C THR A 604 75.84 16.24 -5.58
N GLY A 605 76.98 16.64 -6.14
CA GLY A 605 77.46 16.16 -7.44
C GLY A 605 78.01 14.73 -7.46
N SER A 606 77.14 13.74 -7.67
CA SER A 606 77.50 12.40 -8.16
C SER A 606 76.37 11.79 -9.00
N SER A 607 76.69 10.77 -9.81
CA SER A 607 75.81 10.19 -10.84
C SER A 607 74.38 9.84 -10.39
N PRO A 608 73.34 10.13 -11.20
CA PRO A 608 71.95 9.83 -10.85
C PRO A 608 71.60 8.35 -11.07
N GLU A 609 71.51 7.57 -9.99
CA GLU A 609 70.94 6.21 -10.05
C GLU A 609 69.41 6.25 -10.07
N THR A 610 68.79 5.63 -11.08
CA THR A 610 67.32 5.58 -11.22
C THR A 610 66.76 4.31 -10.59
N SER A 611 66.27 4.38 -9.34
CA SER A 611 65.64 3.24 -8.65
C SER A 611 64.12 3.20 -8.83
N THR A 612 63.60 2.25 -9.61
CA THR A 612 62.17 2.14 -9.94
C THR A 612 61.37 1.37 -8.88
N PHE A 613 60.81 2.07 -7.88
CA PHE A 613 59.96 1.44 -6.86
C PHE A 613 58.51 1.24 -7.33
N VAL A 614 58.15 -0.01 -7.66
CA VAL A 614 56.76 -0.42 -7.87
C VAL A 614 56.09 -0.67 -6.51
N LYS A 615 55.27 0.27 -6.04
CA LYS A 615 54.31 -0.04 -4.96
C LYS A 615 53.25 -1.01 -5.50
N PRO A 616 52.89 -2.09 -4.78
CA PRO A 616 51.73 -2.88 -5.13
C PRO A 616 50.49 -1.97 -5.06
N ALA A 617 49.66 -2.01 -6.10
CA ALA A 617 48.42 -1.23 -6.12
C ALA A 617 47.54 -1.65 -4.92
N SER A 618 46.98 -0.67 -4.22
CA SER A 618 45.94 -0.92 -3.21
C SER A 618 44.84 -1.76 -3.85
N THR A 619 44.49 -2.87 -3.21
CA THR A 619 43.38 -3.73 -3.66
C THR A 619 42.15 -2.87 -3.93
N PRO A 620 41.53 -2.97 -5.13
CA PRO A 620 40.33 -2.20 -5.41
C PRO A 620 39.27 -2.53 -4.35
N SER A 621 38.50 -1.51 -3.94
CA SER A 621 37.36 -1.70 -3.05
C SER A 621 36.45 -2.80 -3.58
N PRO A 622 35.77 -3.57 -2.70
CA PRO A 622 34.79 -4.55 -3.15
C PRO A 622 33.80 -3.90 -4.11
N SER A 623 33.41 -4.64 -5.16
CA SER A 623 32.33 -4.19 -6.05
C SER A 623 31.03 -4.21 -5.24
N PRO A 624 30.28 -3.09 -5.17
CA PRO A 624 29.13 -2.99 -4.28
C PRO A 624 28.09 -4.04 -4.61
N THR A 625 27.54 -4.65 -3.57
CA THR A 625 26.76 -5.90 -3.69
C THR A 625 25.31 -5.66 -4.11
N PHE A 626 24.73 -4.51 -3.74
CA PHE A 626 23.31 -4.20 -3.94
C PHE A 626 23.07 -2.77 -4.46
N PRO A 627 21.95 -2.51 -5.16
CA PRO A 627 21.48 -1.14 -5.39
C PRO A 627 20.99 -0.53 -4.06
N ASN A 628 21.29 0.76 -3.83
CA ASN A 628 20.83 1.46 -2.62
C ASN A 628 19.30 1.46 -2.52
N GLU A 629 18.66 1.74 -3.66
CA GLU A 629 17.23 1.91 -3.78
C GLU A 629 16.70 1.16 -5.01
N ILE A 630 15.46 0.68 -4.91
CA ILE A 630 14.73 -0.01 -5.97
C ILE A 630 13.35 0.61 -6.20
N ILE A 631 12.74 0.29 -7.34
CA ILE A 631 11.37 0.68 -7.69
C ILE A 631 10.40 -0.38 -7.17
N GLN A 632 9.48 0.01 -6.27
CA GLN A 632 8.28 -0.79 -5.99
C GLN A 632 7.22 -0.45 -7.04
N LEU A 633 6.97 -1.37 -7.97
CA LEU A 633 6.00 -1.20 -9.03
C LEU A 633 4.65 -1.83 -8.66
N LYS A 634 3.56 -1.10 -8.87
CA LYS A 634 2.21 -1.65 -9.00
C LYS A 634 1.71 -1.46 -10.43
N CYS A 635 1.15 -2.51 -11.02
CA CYS A 635 0.70 -2.55 -12.40
C CYS A 635 -0.44 -3.57 -12.56
N PHE A 636 -0.91 -3.77 -13.80
CA PHE A 636 -2.01 -4.68 -14.15
C PHE A 636 -1.96 -6.03 -13.39
N TYR A 637 -3.10 -6.45 -12.83
CA TYR A 637 -3.21 -7.59 -11.91
C TYR A 637 -2.61 -8.92 -12.44
N GLY A 638 -2.64 -9.15 -13.76
CA GLY A 638 -2.03 -10.32 -14.39
C GLY A 638 -0.49 -10.35 -14.34
N TRP A 639 0.16 -9.23 -14.02
CA TRP A 639 1.61 -9.11 -13.86
C TRP A 639 2.02 -8.87 -12.39
N GLN A 640 1.13 -8.28 -11.58
CA GLN A 640 1.42 -7.91 -10.19
C GLN A 640 2.01 -9.05 -9.35
N MET A 641 1.51 -10.29 -9.51
CA MET A 641 2.05 -11.45 -8.78
C MET A 641 3.55 -11.65 -9.04
N THR A 642 4.01 -11.55 -10.29
CA THR A 642 5.43 -11.67 -10.63
C THR A 642 6.23 -10.50 -10.06
N VAL A 643 5.67 -9.29 -10.13
CA VAL A 643 6.32 -8.06 -9.67
C VAL A 643 6.51 -8.07 -8.16
N ASP A 644 5.50 -8.49 -7.39
CA ASP A 644 5.58 -8.68 -5.94
C ASP A 644 6.63 -9.75 -5.58
N GLU A 645 6.59 -10.91 -6.24
CA GLU A 645 7.52 -12.02 -5.98
C GLU A 645 8.97 -11.70 -6.37
N HIS A 646 9.19 -10.94 -7.43
CA HIS A 646 10.50 -10.41 -7.79
C HIS A 646 10.97 -9.39 -6.73
N THR A 647 10.11 -8.43 -6.36
CA THR A 647 10.44 -7.38 -5.38
C THR A 647 10.81 -7.99 -4.02
N LYS A 648 10.07 -9.01 -3.55
CA LYS A 648 10.41 -9.77 -2.33
C LYS A 648 11.78 -10.45 -2.41
N ARG A 649 12.16 -11.02 -3.56
CA ARG A 649 13.49 -11.65 -3.76
C ARG A 649 14.60 -10.60 -3.73
N VAL A 650 14.41 -9.44 -4.37
CA VAL A 650 15.37 -8.33 -4.35
C VAL A 650 15.55 -7.76 -2.94
N LEU A 651 14.47 -7.49 -2.20
CA LEU A 651 14.52 -6.99 -0.82
C LEU A 651 15.15 -7.99 0.18
N ARG A 652 15.18 -9.29 -0.15
CA ARG A 652 15.92 -10.33 0.60
C ARG A 652 17.39 -10.48 0.17
N GLY A 653 17.85 -9.73 -0.83
CA GLY A 653 19.19 -9.83 -1.40
C GLY A 653 19.40 -10.96 -2.42
N ASP A 654 18.39 -11.80 -2.73
CA ASP A 654 18.53 -12.84 -3.77
C ASP A 654 18.24 -12.27 -5.17
N LEU A 655 19.15 -11.40 -5.61
CA LEU A 655 19.18 -10.84 -6.97
C LEU A 655 19.32 -11.93 -8.04
N ALA A 656 19.87 -13.10 -7.69
CA ALA A 656 20.04 -14.22 -8.60
C ALA A 656 18.71 -14.94 -8.86
N ALA A 657 17.87 -15.18 -7.84
CA ALA A 657 16.52 -15.71 -8.03
C ALA A 657 15.59 -14.67 -8.68
N ALA A 658 15.68 -13.41 -8.28
CA ALA A 658 14.96 -12.31 -8.94
C ALA A 658 15.25 -12.29 -10.46
N SER A 659 16.52 -12.44 -10.84
CA SER A 659 16.97 -12.56 -12.24
C SER A 659 16.58 -13.87 -12.94
N ARG A 660 16.27 -14.96 -12.22
CA ARG A 660 15.75 -16.20 -12.81
C ARG A 660 14.25 -16.08 -13.09
N LEU A 661 13.50 -15.54 -12.12
CA LEU A 661 12.06 -15.29 -12.22
C LEU A 661 11.75 -14.31 -13.37
N ASP A 662 12.49 -13.21 -13.47
CA ASP A 662 12.41 -12.23 -14.57
C ASP A 662 12.52 -12.89 -15.95
N ARG A 663 13.52 -13.75 -16.15
CA ARG A 663 13.73 -14.45 -17.43
C ARG A 663 12.64 -15.47 -17.73
N LYS A 664 12.26 -16.31 -16.75
CA LYS A 664 11.16 -17.29 -16.90
C LYS A 664 9.85 -16.60 -17.27
N TRP A 665 9.56 -15.48 -16.63
CA TRP A 665 8.38 -14.66 -16.92
C TRP A 665 8.46 -14.01 -18.31
N ALA A 666 9.61 -13.44 -18.70
CA ALA A 666 9.82 -12.87 -20.01
C ALA A 666 9.65 -13.89 -21.15
N ASP A 667 10.17 -15.11 -20.98
CA ASP A 667 10.01 -16.22 -21.93
C ASP A 667 8.54 -16.67 -22.03
N TYR A 668 7.81 -16.68 -20.90
CA TYR A 668 6.37 -16.98 -20.86
C TYR A 668 5.51 -15.89 -21.54
N MET A 669 5.76 -14.62 -21.27
CA MET A 669 5.06 -13.50 -21.89
C MET A 669 5.27 -13.49 -23.41
N MET A 670 6.52 -13.60 -23.86
CA MET A 670 6.88 -13.67 -25.29
C MET A 670 6.24 -14.87 -25.99
N ALA A 671 6.25 -16.06 -25.36
CA ALA A 671 5.62 -17.25 -25.94
C ALA A 671 4.09 -17.16 -25.98
N THR A 672 3.47 -16.40 -25.06
CA THR A 672 2.03 -16.14 -25.03
C THR A 672 1.61 -15.17 -26.13
N GLU A 673 2.39 -14.10 -26.33
CA GLU A 673 2.22 -13.13 -27.43
C GLU A 673 2.36 -13.82 -28.81
N GLU A 674 3.41 -14.62 -28.99
CA GLU A 674 3.59 -15.52 -30.15
C GLU A 674 2.38 -16.44 -30.40
N ALA A 675 1.73 -16.92 -29.35
CA ALA A 675 0.60 -17.87 -29.43
C ALA A 675 -0.72 -17.20 -29.83
N GLY A 676 -0.84 -15.88 -29.63
CA GLY A 676 -1.92 -15.04 -30.16
C GLY A 676 -1.79 -14.79 -31.67
N ALA A 677 -0.57 -14.61 -32.18
CA ALA A 677 -0.32 -14.34 -33.59
C ALA A 677 -0.92 -15.41 -34.52
N ALA A 678 -1.63 -14.98 -35.57
CA ALA A 678 -2.35 -15.84 -36.50
C ALA A 678 -1.43 -16.56 -37.53
N GLY A 679 -2.05 -17.32 -38.44
CA GLY A 679 -1.36 -17.93 -39.59
C GLY A 679 -0.54 -19.20 -39.28
N ALA A 680 0.34 -19.55 -40.22
CA ALA A 680 1.09 -20.80 -40.20
C ALA A 680 1.92 -20.96 -38.92
N GLY A 681 1.93 -22.18 -38.36
CA GLY A 681 2.68 -22.50 -37.13
C GLY A 681 1.98 -22.18 -35.80
N ALA A 682 0.76 -21.62 -35.79
CA ALA A 682 0.05 -21.28 -34.54
C ALA A 682 -0.04 -22.44 -33.52
N ARG A 683 -0.24 -23.69 -33.96
CA ARG A 683 -0.25 -24.88 -33.07
C ARG A 683 1.11 -25.13 -32.39
N ARG A 684 2.23 -24.75 -33.03
CA ARG A 684 3.58 -24.84 -32.45
C ARG A 684 3.81 -23.72 -31.43
N ARG A 685 3.40 -22.48 -31.73
CA ARG A 685 3.50 -21.33 -30.81
C ARG A 685 2.65 -21.56 -29.55
N ARG A 686 1.39 -22.00 -29.70
CA ARG A 686 0.52 -22.42 -28.58
C ARG A 686 1.07 -23.60 -27.75
N ARG A 687 1.88 -24.49 -28.33
CA ARG A 687 2.60 -25.52 -27.55
C ARG A 687 3.74 -24.91 -26.73
N ARG A 688 4.52 -23.99 -27.32
CA ARG A 688 5.61 -23.27 -26.63
C ARG A 688 5.09 -22.45 -25.45
N ALA A 689 3.98 -21.73 -25.61
CA ALA A 689 3.32 -20.99 -24.52
C ALA A 689 3.06 -21.89 -23.30
N ARG A 690 2.38 -23.02 -23.51
CA ARG A 690 2.10 -24.04 -22.48
C ARG A 690 3.34 -24.76 -21.94
N GLU A 691 4.51 -24.57 -22.54
CA GLU A 691 5.79 -25.13 -22.08
C GLU A 691 6.50 -24.11 -21.17
N ALA A 692 6.57 -22.84 -21.60
CA ALA A 692 7.03 -21.72 -20.79
C ALA A 692 6.15 -21.48 -19.55
N GLU A 693 4.82 -21.59 -19.69
CA GLU A 693 3.84 -21.51 -18.59
C GLU A 693 4.13 -22.53 -17.48
N ARG A 694 4.48 -23.77 -17.83
CA ARG A 694 4.84 -24.81 -16.85
C ARG A 694 6.22 -24.57 -16.23
N LEU A 695 7.19 -24.09 -17.02
CA LEU A 695 8.52 -23.71 -16.53
C LEU A 695 8.50 -22.50 -15.59
N TYR A 696 7.55 -21.58 -15.80
CA TYR A 696 7.30 -20.43 -14.95
C TYR A 696 6.65 -20.86 -13.62
N ASN A 697 5.51 -21.55 -13.65
CA ASN A 697 4.79 -21.94 -12.42
C ASN A 697 5.60 -22.91 -11.53
N ALA A 698 6.49 -23.74 -12.09
CA ALA A 698 7.32 -24.65 -11.31
C ALA A 698 8.34 -23.96 -10.36
N ASP A 699 8.62 -22.66 -10.55
CA ASP A 699 9.50 -21.88 -9.67
C ASP A 699 8.79 -21.38 -8.39
N GLU A 700 7.45 -21.48 -8.33
CA GLU A 700 6.67 -21.18 -7.11
C GLU A 700 6.87 -22.30 -6.07
N ASP A 701 6.88 -23.57 -6.49
CA ASP A 701 7.06 -24.74 -5.61
C ASP A 701 8.50 -24.90 -5.07
N GLU A 702 9.54 -24.52 -5.83
CA GLU A 702 10.94 -24.59 -5.35
C GLU A 702 11.29 -23.51 -4.31
N ALA A 703 10.58 -22.36 -4.31
CA ALA A 703 10.87 -21.26 -3.38
C ALA A 703 10.54 -21.61 -1.93
N ASP A 704 9.49 -22.39 -1.68
CA ASP A 704 9.11 -22.86 -0.35
C ASP A 704 10.09 -23.93 0.20
N ALA A 705 10.83 -24.63 -0.66
CA ALA A 705 11.73 -25.72 -0.26
C ALA A 705 13.01 -25.26 0.49
N TYR A 706 13.41 -23.99 0.32
CA TYR A 706 14.54 -23.40 1.06
C TYR A 706 14.09 -22.58 2.30
N GLY A 707 12.78 -22.48 2.55
CA GLY A 707 12.19 -21.77 3.70
C GLY A 707 12.27 -22.58 5.00
N GLY A 708 13.46 -22.69 5.59
CA GLY A 708 13.70 -23.48 6.81
C GLY A 708 12.89 -23.05 8.04
N ALA A 709 11.78 -23.75 8.27
CA ALA A 709 11.08 -23.96 9.56
C ALA A 709 10.91 -22.77 10.53
N ILE A 710 9.75 -22.09 10.46
CA ILE A 710 8.97 -21.61 11.62
C ILE A 710 7.53 -21.24 11.16
N THR A 711 6.55 -21.27 12.07
CA THR A 711 5.10 -20.95 11.85
C THR A 711 4.34 -21.78 10.81
N ALA A 712 4.03 -23.04 11.14
CA ALA A 712 2.99 -23.81 10.44
C ALA A 712 1.59 -23.49 10.99
N LEU A 713 0.95 -22.38 10.54
CA LEU A 713 -0.49 -22.09 10.73
C LEU A 713 -0.94 -20.89 9.87
N GLY A 714 -1.45 -21.11 8.65
CA GLY A 714 -1.90 -19.99 7.79
C GLY A 714 -2.43 -20.35 6.39
N GLY A 715 -3.75 -20.50 6.26
CA GLY A 715 -4.55 -20.26 5.04
C GLY A 715 -3.97 -20.51 3.63
N ARG A 716 -3.91 -21.78 3.17
CA ARG A 716 -3.73 -22.12 1.74
C ARG A 716 -4.88 -21.57 0.86
N ARG A 717 -4.65 -20.48 0.11
CA ARG A 717 -5.49 -20.11 -1.05
C ARG A 717 -5.00 -20.81 -2.31
N ARG A 718 -5.59 -21.98 -2.64
CA ARG A 718 -5.40 -22.63 -3.95
C ARG A 718 -5.93 -21.72 -5.07
N ARG A 719 -5.20 -21.59 -6.18
CA ARG A 719 -5.72 -20.96 -7.42
C ARG A 719 -6.97 -21.73 -7.87
N ALA A 720 -8.09 -21.04 -8.05
CA ALA A 720 -9.28 -21.62 -8.66
C ALA A 720 -9.09 -21.69 -10.19
N GLN A 721 -9.33 -22.86 -10.79
CA GLN A 721 -9.25 -23.03 -12.24
C GLN A 721 -10.49 -22.43 -12.92
N SER A 722 -10.37 -21.20 -13.44
CA SER A 722 -11.27 -20.70 -14.48
C SER A 722 -10.70 -21.10 -15.85
N GLY A 723 -11.22 -22.19 -16.42
CA GLY A 723 -10.60 -22.84 -17.58
C GLY A 723 -11.54 -23.82 -18.29
N GLY A 724 -12.76 -23.39 -18.61
CA GLY A 724 -13.81 -24.18 -19.25
C GLY A 724 -13.49 -24.57 -20.70
N GLY A 725 -12.51 -25.43 -20.92
CA GLY A 725 -12.15 -25.99 -22.21
C GLY A 725 -13.02 -27.20 -22.57
N CYS A 726 -14.12 -26.97 -23.29
CA CYS A 726 -14.99 -28.05 -23.75
C CYS A 726 -14.28 -28.97 -24.76
N THR A 727 -14.29 -30.29 -24.51
CA THR A 727 -13.90 -31.32 -25.48
C THR A 727 -14.90 -32.47 -25.44
N VAL A 728 -15.54 -32.71 -26.58
CA VAL A 728 -16.52 -33.79 -26.79
C VAL A 728 -15.84 -35.15 -26.84
N MET A 729 -16.27 -36.08 -25.97
CA MET A 729 -16.91 -37.36 -26.34
C MET A 729 -17.81 -37.82 -25.18
#